data_AF-A0A7M3YB96-F1
#
_entry.id   AF-A0A7M3YB96-F1
#
_cell.length_a   1.000
_cell.length_b   1.000
_cell.length_c   1.000
_cell.angle_alpha   90.00
_cell.angle_beta   90.00
_cell.angle_gamma   90.00
#
_symmetry.space_group_name_H-M   'P 1'
#
loop_
_entity.id
_entity.type
_entity.pdbx_description
1 polymer ?
#
loop_
_entity_poly.entity_id
_entity_poly.type
_entity_poly.pdbx_seq_one_letter_code
_entity_poly.pdbx_strand_id
1 'polypeptide(L)'
;ATPREIRSEDKAQARVLYFAFAGFSGYTALLLILVCYKEFGDLMPFIEWFEGKGFDEEYRLLVTWIFIAVGQTIFLLTWVLSISKFNPLRNLKFDLNPDQRREGAIMSGGGNWMFDLVEESALKNDLDALIRFQDRSIGEDEAVVRLAKSRARMIEMGMRGLWPSAIEEAKKLLAQSGGDNDEARMIIAAGHIACRRLDAAREALHNLQLPEGYDEPELLGFICEWFDPWNGSVDEDDLWDWENNPCIDHLNDLMRMLRSWSPQPVDGALHKDNISINARLSHIALLRAQNLHKEAMEIALRLVRENPLMARPRIAAALCLIDKGEWHSALSVLTELEETDPFDPRVRALANILGRPKSDDQDDVLEVALTKPLSKRSRRWIDDAPVNPIAALMVKGGVDEAVNANIMITAAAAVERKMTPRYTSGIISQVFHWGVLTPIWLLAGIYASGEIGLLEGITIAVGMIFIHQSARRFSKQQNKVIRHRDQKAMVSYAKRMKRHKIKLQRSELPVGTHLLLSGMLLTINGIVYDIGFPGWMTNLVAKESERSVRPKLARRANSMKRERDARMQNLTPGWWLKRPKEEGSEVPAMERLVGPVAYRGRTQQIQRKSGRAAKPLGRNKNPRDIMSTNLGRKGIPHNTIRSEKQSRATRRGGPRRPS
;
A
#
# COMPACT_ATOMS: atom_id res chain seq x y z
N ALA A 1 -16.03 1.59 14.53
CA ALA A 1 -15.89 0.25 13.91
C ALA A 1 -16.97 0.08 12.86
N THR A 2 -16.63 -0.47 11.69
CA THR A 2 -17.62 -0.88 10.69
C THR A 2 -18.44 -2.08 11.20
N PRO A 3 -19.70 -2.29 10.76
CA PRO A 3 -20.53 -3.43 11.20
C PRO A 3 -19.90 -4.81 11.03
N ARG A 4 -18.87 -4.93 10.17
CA ARG A 4 -18.09 -6.16 9.97
C ARG A 4 -16.95 -6.33 10.97
N GLU A 5 -16.26 -5.24 11.36
CA GLU A 5 -15.27 -5.24 12.46
C GLU A 5 -15.92 -5.61 13.80
N ILE A 6 -17.17 -5.19 13.97
CA ILE A 6 -18.01 -5.56 15.12
C ILE A 6 -18.21 -7.09 15.13
N ARG A 7 -18.47 -7.74 13.99
CA ARG A 7 -18.66 -9.21 13.93
C ARG A 7 -17.39 -10.05 14.10
N SER A 8 -16.21 -9.47 13.87
CA SER A 8 -14.95 -10.21 13.92
C SER A 8 -14.29 -10.25 15.30
N GLU A 9 -14.70 -9.40 16.24
CA GLU A 9 -14.13 -9.36 17.59
C GLU A 9 -15.19 -9.22 18.68
N ASP A 10 -15.45 -10.32 19.42
CA ASP A 10 -16.44 -10.38 20.50
C ASP A 10 -16.21 -9.34 21.61
N LYS A 11 -14.92 -9.07 21.94
CA LYS A 11 -14.54 -8.08 22.96
C LYS A 11 -14.72 -6.63 22.50
N ALA A 12 -14.67 -6.36 21.20
CA ALA A 12 -14.94 -5.03 20.64
C ALA A 12 -16.45 -4.79 20.54
N GLN A 13 -17.21 -5.83 20.17
CA GLN A 13 -18.67 -5.87 20.20
C GLN A 13 -19.21 -5.43 21.55
N ALA A 14 -18.82 -6.11 22.63
CA ALA A 14 -19.32 -5.83 23.97
C ALA A 14 -19.00 -4.39 24.40
N ARG A 15 -17.76 -3.91 24.21
CA ARG A 15 -17.35 -2.57 24.66
C ARG A 15 -18.06 -1.43 23.93
N VAL A 16 -18.26 -1.54 22.62
CA VAL A 16 -18.96 -0.52 21.83
C VAL A 16 -20.45 -0.53 22.11
N LEU A 17 -21.05 -1.72 22.24
CA LEU A 17 -22.48 -1.87 22.56
C LEU A 17 -22.79 -1.29 23.95
N TYR A 18 -21.97 -1.60 24.95
CA TYR A 18 -22.12 -1.04 26.30
C TYR A 18 -21.90 0.49 26.33
N PHE A 19 -20.91 1.01 25.60
CA PHE A 19 -20.66 2.45 25.53
C PHE A 19 -21.81 3.22 24.84
N ALA A 20 -22.32 2.70 23.73
CA ALA A 20 -23.40 3.33 22.97
C ALA A 20 -24.76 3.27 23.72
N PHE A 21 -25.08 2.15 24.36
CA PHE A 21 -26.36 1.99 25.06
C PHE A 21 -26.40 2.67 26.45
N ALA A 22 -25.29 2.69 27.20
CA ALA A 22 -25.31 3.23 28.56
C ALA A 22 -25.33 4.77 28.61
N GLY A 23 -24.71 5.46 27.65
CA GLY A 23 -24.59 6.93 27.69
C GLY A 23 -25.70 7.70 26.98
N PHE A 24 -26.20 7.20 25.84
CA PHE A 24 -27.02 8.00 24.93
C PHE A 24 -28.54 7.75 25.06
N SER A 25 -28.95 6.59 25.57
CA SER A 25 -30.37 6.20 25.63
C SER A 25 -31.14 6.86 26.77
N GLY A 26 -30.56 6.94 27.98
CA GLY A 26 -31.20 7.54 29.14
C GLY A 26 -31.33 9.07 29.03
N TYR A 27 -30.29 9.73 28.51
CA TYR A 27 -30.29 11.19 28.30
C TYR A 27 -31.32 11.62 27.27
N THR A 28 -31.39 10.92 26.12
CA THR A 28 -32.34 11.27 25.05
C THR A 28 -33.79 11.02 25.47
N ALA A 29 -34.07 9.91 26.19
CA ALA A 29 -35.40 9.63 26.70
C ALA A 29 -35.86 10.70 27.72
N LEU A 30 -35.02 11.07 28.68
CA LEU A 30 -35.37 12.06 29.71
C LEU A 30 -35.56 13.47 29.10
N LEU A 31 -34.72 13.85 28.14
CA LEU A 31 -34.81 15.13 27.44
C LEU A 31 -36.08 15.18 26.59
N LEU A 32 -36.45 14.07 25.94
CA LEU A 32 -37.70 13.96 25.18
C LEU A 32 -38.91 14.09 26.11
N ILE A 33 -38.87 13.47 27.29
CA ILE A 33 -39.90 13.66 28.33
C ILE A 33 -39.99 15.13 28.77
N LEU A 34 -38.85 15.78 29.09
CA LEU A 34 -38.83 17.19 29.51
C LEU A 34 -39.35 18.14 28.42
N VAL A 35 -38.97 17.91 27.17
CA VAL A 35 -39.47 18.67 26.01
C VAL A 35 -40.96 18.42 25.79
N CYS A 36 -41.43 17.18 25.97
CA CYS A 36 -42.85 16.85 25.90
C CYS A 36 -43.68 17.54 26.99
N TYR A 37 -43.18 17.60 28.24
CA TYR A 37 -43.82 18.37 29.32
C TYR A 37 -43.76 19.88 29.10
N LYS A 38 -42.80 20.38 28.31
CA LYS A 38 -42.69 21.79 27.95
C LYS A 38 -43.61 22.19 26.79
N GLU A 39 -43.62 21.44 25.68
CA GLU A 39 -44.37 21.78 24.47
C GLU A 39 -45.83 21.31 24.49
N PHE A 40 -46.13 20.26 25.26
CA PHE A 40 -47.45 19.63 25.32
C PHE A 40 -47.96 19.50 26.77
N GLY A 41 -47.55 20.41 27.67
CA GLY A 41 -47.83 20.36 29.10
C GLY A 41 -49.31 20.12 29.43
N ASP A 42 -50.22 20.77 28.70
CA ASP A 42 -51.68 20.66 28.87
C ASP A 42 -52.24 19.24 28.61
N LEU A 43 -51.50 18.42 27.86
CA LEU A 43 -51.86 17.04 27.51
C LEU A 43 -51.09 16.01 28.34
N MET A 44 -50.15 16.45 29.17
CA MET A 44 -49.25 15.58 29.92
C MET A 44 -49.83 15.26 31.31
N PRO A 45 -49.71 14.00 31.75
CA PRO A 45 -50.22 13.60 33.05
C PRO A 45 -49.48 14.31 34.18
N PHE A 46 -50.17 14.62 35.29
CA PHE A 46 -49.62 15.23 36.50
C PHE A 46 -49.14 16.69 36.39
N ILE A 47 -49.42 17.40 35.29
CA ILE A 47 -48.98 18.79 35.10
C ILE A 47 -49.48 19.74 36.20
N GLU A 48 -50.77 19.63 36.56
CA GLU A 48 -51.39 20.44 37.63
C GLU A 48 -50.75 20.20 39.01
N TRP A 49 -50.32 18.96 39.26
CA TRP A 49 -49.63 18.61 40.51
C TRP A 49 -48.21 19.20 40.55
N PHE A 50 -47.52 19.20 39.42
CA PHE A 50 -46.18 19.80 39.29
C PHE A 50 -46.22 21.33 39.40
N GLU A 51 -47.18 21.98 38.77
CA GLU A 51 -47.41 23.43 38.88
C GLU A 51 -47.82 23.83 40.31
N GLY A 52 -48.66 23.03 40.97
CA GLY A 52 -48.98 23.19 42.40
C GLY A 52 -47.79 23.04 43.36
N LYS A 53 -46.63 22.57 42.86
CA LYS A 53 -45.36 22.47 43.58
C LYS A 53 -44.31 23.48 43.07
N GLY A 54 -44.70 24.44 42.24
CA GLY A 54 -43.83 25.50 41.71
C GLY A 54 -43.00 25.09 40.49
N PHE A 55 -43.39 24.04 39.77
CA PHE A 55 -42.75 23.60 38.53
C PHE A 55 -43.46 24.19 37.29
N ASP A 56 -43.50 25.51 37.28
CA ASP A 56 -44.21 26.33 36.30
C ASP A 56 -43.48 26.28 34.94
N GLU A 57 -44.12 26.74 33.87
CA GLU A 57 -43.57 26.67 32.51
C GLU A 57 -42.16 27.27 32.38
N GLU A 58 -41.90 28.40 33.04
CA GLU A 58 -40.57 29.03 33.08
C GLU A 58 -39.53 28.13 33.77
N TYR A 59 -39.93 27.45 34.85
CA TYR A 59 -39.09 26.49 35.56
C TYR A 59 -38.84 25.23 34.72
N ARG A 60 -39.83 24.75 33.97
CA ARG A 60 -39.67 23.63 33.00
C ARG A 60 -38.68 23.98 31.91
N LEU A 61 -38.78 25.18 31.34
CA LEU A 61 -37.87 25.70 30.33
C LEU A 61 -36.45 25.80 30.89
N LEU A 62 -36.29 26.42 32.06
CA LEU A 62 -35.01 26.57 32.74
C LEU A 62 -34.35 25.21 33.03
N VAL A 63 -35.11 24.26 33.57
CA VAL A 63 -34.62 22.91 33.87
C VAL A 63 -34.24 22.15 32.60
N THR A 64 -34.99 22.32 31.51
CA THR A 64 -34.65 21.73 30.21
C THR A 64 -33.33 22.30 29.67
N TRP A 65 -33.14 23.62 29.74
CA TRP A 65 -31.89 24.27 29.33
C TRP A 65 -30.70 23.92 30.22
N ILE A 66 -30.90 23.86 31.54
CA ILE A 66 -29.88 23.40 32.48
C ILE A 66 -29.52 21.94 32.18
N PHE A 67 -30.50 21.09 31.91
CA PHE A 67 -30.27 19.69 31.58
C PHE A 67 -29.52 19.51 30.26
N ILE A 68 -29.85 20.32 29.23
CA ILE A 68 -29.09 20.39 27.98
C ILE A 68 -27.67 20.88 28.25
N ALA A 69 -27.49 21.97 29.01
CA ALA A 69 -26.19 22.53 29.31
C ALA A 69 -25.31 21.54 30.08
N VAL A 70 -25.84 20.90 31.12
CA VAL A 70 -25.15 19.86 31.91
C VAL A 70 -24.84 18.65 31.03
N GLY A 71 -25.77 18.21 30.18
CA GLY A 71 -25.54 17.14 29.21
C GLY A 71 -24.40 17.46 28.24
N GLN A 72 -24.36 18.68 27.69
CA GLN A 72 -23.29 19.16 26.83
C GLN A 72 -21.96 19.32 27.58
N THR A 73 -21.98 19.78 28.82
CA THR A 73 -20.80 19.87 29.68
C THR A 73 -20.23 18.49 29.97
N ILE A 74 -21.05 17.54 30.40
CA ILE A 74 -20.63 16.15 30.63
C ILE A 74 -20.13 15.56 29.31
N PHE A 75 -20.81 15.78 28.18
CA PHE A 75 -20.34 15.32 26.88
C PHE A 75 -18.96 15.89 26.53
N LEU A 76 -18.75 17.21 26.66
CA LEU A 76 -17.46 17.85 26.41
C LEU A 76 -16.38 17.32 27.35
N LEU A 77 -16.70 17.11 28.63
CA LEU A 77 -15.77 16.56 29.62
C LEU A 77 -15.42 15.10 29.28
N THR A 78 -16.41 14.29 28.91
CA THR A 78 -16.23 12.90 28.48
C THR A 78 -15.49 12.83 27.14
N TRP A 79 -15.71 13.79 26.24
CA TRP A 79 -14.99 13.93 24.97
C TRP A 79 -13.53 14.32 25.21
N VAL A 80 -13.25 15.27 26.10
CA VAL A 80 -11.90 15.66 26.51
C VAL A 80 -11.18 14.49 27.23
N LEU A 81 -11.86 13.77 28.10
CA LEU A 81 -11.34 12.53 28.70
C LEU A 81 -11.20 11.40 27.66
N SER A 82 -12.04 11.38 26.64
CA SER A 82 -11.89 10.45 25.51
C SER A 82 -10.71 10.82 24.63
N ILE A 83 -10.30 12.10 24.54
CA ILE A 83 -9.02 12.50 23.93
C ILE A 83 -7.86 11.89 24.74
N SER A 84 -7.98 11.82 26.08
CA SER A 84 -7.02 11.11 26.92
C SER A 84 -7.01 9.59 26.66
N LYS A 85 -8.11 8.94 26.26
CA LYS A 85 -8.14 7.55 25.77
C LYS A 85 -7.69 7.39 24.30
N PHE A 86 -7.86 8.43 23.48
CA PHE A 86 -7.35 8.49 22.11
C PHE A 86 -5.83 8.68 22.09
N ASN A 87 -5.26 9.28 23.13
CA ASN A 87 -3.82 9.42 23.28
C ASN A 87 -3.10 8.07 23.36
N PRO A 88 -3.53 7.08 24.16
CA PRO A 88 -3.07 5.69 24.08
C PRO A 88 -3.18 5.10 22.69
N LEU A 89 -4.27 5.33 21.93
CA LEU A 89 -4.39 4.85 20.55
C LEU A 89 -3.43 5.56 19.58
N ARG A 90 -3.13 6.84 19.80
CA ARG A 90 -2.11 7.62 19.07
C ARG A 90 -0.68 7.30 19.51
N ASN A 91 -0.54 6.79 20.73
CA ASN A 91 0.69 6.37 21.37
C ASN A 91 0.80 4.84 21.41
N LEU A 92 -0.07 4.11 20.71
CA LEU A 92 0.12 2.70 20.36
C LEU A 92 1.27 2.71 19.38
N LYS A 93 2.45 2.82 19.96
CA LYS A 93 3.71 2.59 19.29
C LYS A 93 3.82 1.08 19.19
N PHE A 94 4.21 0.60 18.02
CA PHE A 94 4.71 -0.75 17.94
C PHE A 94 5.99 -0.78 18.79
N ASP A 95 5.89 -1.30 20.01
CA ASP A 95 7.06 -1.52 20.85
C ASP A 95 7.82 -2.68 20.21
N LEU A 96 8.97 -2.37 19.60
CA LEU A 96 9.87 -3.38 19.03
C LEU A 96 10.46 -4.29 20.13
N ASN A 97 10.16 -4.01 21.42
CA ASN A 97 10.67 -4.80 22.53
C ASN A 97 9.98 -6.17 22.70
N PRO A 98 10.78 -7.24 22.79
CA PRO A 98 10.36 -8.63 23.03
C PRO A 98 9.45 -8.94 24.22
N ASP A 99 9.38 -8.10 25.25
CA ASP A 99 9.01 -8.60 26.59
C ASP A 99 7.51 -8.48 26.94
N GLN A 100 6.70 -7.82 26.10
CA GLN A 100 5.23 -7.71 26.29
C GLN A 100 4.42 -8.67 25.39
N ARG A 101 5.10 -9.70 24.84
CA ARG A 101 4.58 -10.63 23.85
C ARG A 101 3.40 -11.47 24.36
N ARG A 102 2.42 -11.69 23.48
CA ARG A 102 1.51 -12.83 23.59
C ARG A 102 2.25 -14.05 23.05
N GLU A 103 2.69 -14.94 23.94
CA GLU A 103 3.22 -16.24 23.55
C GLU A 103 2.14 -17.02 22.76
N GLY A 104 2.53 -17.59 21.62
CA GLY A 104 1.60 -18.27 20.72
C GLY A 104 2.29 -18.78 19.44
N ALA A 105 1.64 -19.69 18.74
CA ALA A 105 2.15 -20.32 17.51
C ALA A 105 1.37 -19.80 16.30
N ILE A 106 2.08 -19.17 15.35
CA ILE A 106 1.46 -18.75 14.09
C ILE A 106 1.27 -19.97 13.22
N MET A 107 0.05 -20.18 12.73
CA MET A 107 -0.23 -21.30 11.85
C MET A 107 0.17 -20.96 10.41
N SER A 108 0.98 -21.81 9.77
CA SER A 108 1.37 -21.67 8.34
C SER A 108 0.22 -21.93 7.35
N GLY A 109 -0.94 -22.35 7.87
CA GLY A 109 -1.81 -23.25 7.14
C GLY A 109 -1.15 -24.62 6.95
N GLY A 110 -1.96 -25.67 6.80
CA GLY A 110 -1.46 -27.04 6.67
C GLY A 110 -2.46 -28.04 7.23
N GLY A 111 -2.24 -29.33 6.95
CA GLY A 111 -3.14 -30.42 7.37
C GLY A 111 -4.17 -30.83 6.32
N ASN A 112 -4.23 -30.12 5.19
CA ASN A 112 -5.00 -30.51 4.02
C ASN A 112 -4.23 -30.11 2.75
N TRP A 113 -4.17 -31.03 1.78
CA TRP A 113 -3.53 -30.83 0.48
C TRP A 113 -3.99 -29.58 -0.27
N MET A 114 -5.23 -29.12 -0.03
CA MET A 114 -5.75 -27.88 -0.61
C MET A 114 -4.98 -26.65 -0.12
N PHE A 115 -4.66 -26.58 1.17
CA PHE A 115 -3.90 -25.47 1.74
C PHE A 115 -2.45 -25.49 1.26
N ASP A 116 -1.84 -26.68 1.18
CA ASP A 116 -0.48 -26.86 0.66
C ASP A 116 -0.38 -26.47 -0.82
N LEU A 117 -1.40 -26.83 -1.63
CA LEU A 117 -1.47 -26.42 -3.04
C LEU A 117 -1.59 -24.90 -3.20
N VAL A 118 -2.45 -24.27 -2.40
CA VAL A 118 -2.62 -22.80 -2.42
C VAL A 118 -1.32 -22.10 -2.02
N GLU A 119 -0.66 -22.58 -0.96
CA GLU A 119 0.62 -22.06 -0.50
C GLU A 119 1.72 -22.22 -1.57
N GLU A 120 1.90 -23.43 -2.13
CA GLU A 120 2.90 -23.68 -3.17
C GLU A 120 2.66 -22.83 -4.42
N SER A 121 1.40 -22.65 -4.82
CA SER A 121 1.04 -21.81 -5.97
C SER A 121 1.37 -20.35 -5.71
N ALA A 122 1.06 -19.86 -4.51
CA ALA A 122 1.33 -18.48 -4.11
C ALA A 122 2.84 -18.19 -4.02
N LEU A 123 3.62 -19.08 -3.40
CA LEU A 123 5.09 -18.97 -3.29
C LEU A 123 5.78 -18.91 -4.67
N LYS A 124 5.20 -19.58 -5.67
CA LYS A 124 5.71 -19.57 -7.06
C LYS A 124 5.17 -18.43 -7.92
N ASN A 125 4.35 -17.54 -7.36
CA ASN A 125 3.69 -16.46 -8.10
C ASN A 125 2.79 -16.94 -9.26
N ASP A 126 2.15 -18.11 -9.06
CA ASP A 126 1.29 -18.78 -10.03
C ASP A 126 -0.19 -18.42 -9.80
N LEU A 127 -0.60 -17.26 -10.29
CA LEU A 127 -1.99 -16.77 -10.18
C LEU A 127 -2.97 -17.65 -10.96
N ASP A 128 -2.55 -18.22 -12.09
CA ASP A 128 -3.38 -19.13 -12.89
C ASP A 128 -3.78 -20.37 -12.09
N ALA A 129 -2.84 -20.98 -11.34
CA ALA A 129 -3.14 -22.10 -10.46
C ALA A 129 -4.11 -21.73 -9.32
N LEU A 130 -3.94 -20.55 -8.71
CA LEU A 130 -4.83 -20.05 -7.65
C LEU A 130 -6.25 -19.82 -8.18
N ILE A 131 -6.41 -19.23 -9.36
CA ILE A 131 -7.72 -18.97 -9.97
C ILE A 131 -8.40 -20.28 -10.36
N ARG A 132 -7.67 -21.20 -11.03
CA ARG A 132 -8.21 -22.53 -11.37
C ARG A 132 -8.65 -23.32 -10.14
N PHE A 133 -7.92 -23.20 -9.03
CA PHE A 133 -8.29 -23.86 -7.78
C PHE A 133 -9.63 -23.35 -7.22
N GLN A 134 -9.89 -22.05 -7.33
CA GLN A 134 -11.17 -21.45 -6.91
C GLN A 134 -12.35 -21.98 -7.72
N ASP A 135 -12.18 -22.16 -9.03
CA ASP A 135 -13.24 -22.64 -9.93
C ASP A 135 -13.42 -24.17 -9.90
N ARG A 136 -12.48 -24.91 -9.33
CA ARG A 136 -12.51 -26.37 -9.30
C ARG A 136 -13.63 -26.91 -8.41
N SER A 137 -14.37 -27.90 -8.89
CA SER A 137 -15.27 -28.72 -8.07
C SER A 137 -14.47 -29.76 -7.27
N ILE A 138 -14.60 -29.76 -5.94
CA ILE A 138 -13.85 -30.65 -5.04
C ILE A 138 -14.85 -31.44 -4.20
N GLY A 139 -14.79 -32.78 -4.30
CA GLY A 139 -15.63 -33.69 -3.51
C GLY A 139 -15.07 -33.96 -2.12
N GLU A 140 -14.89 -32.90 -1.32
CA GLU A 140 -14.53 -32.96 0.11
C GLU A 140 -15.56 -32.16 0.92
N ASP A 141 -15.40 -32.08 2.24
CA ASP A 141 -16.28 -31.28 3.10
C ASP A 141 -16.37 -29.82 2.60
N GLU A 142 -17.59 -29.37 2.36
CA GLU A 142 -17.89 -28.04 1.83
C GLU A 142 -17.32 -26.93 2.70
N ALA A 143 -17.32 -27.09 4.03
CA ALA A 143 -16.77 -26.09 4.94
C ALA A 143 -15.25 -25.92 4.74
N VAL A 144 -14.53 -27.03 4.58
CA VAL A 144 -13.06 -27.04 4.40
C VAL A 144 -12.69 -26.54 2.99
N VAL A 145 -13.46 -26.94 1.98
CA VAL A 145 -13.30 -26.44 0.60
C VAL A 145 -13.55 -24.95 0.55
N ARG A 146 -14.62 -24.45 1.20
CA ARG A 146 -14.92 -23.02 1.26
C ARG A 146 -13.80 -22.23 1.94
N LEU A 147 -13.26 -22.74 3.04
CA LEU A 147 -12.15 -22.13 3.76
C LEU A 147 -10.89 -22.04 2.86
N ALA A 148 -10.53 -23.13 2.19
CA ALA A 148 -9.38 -23.16 1.27
C ALA A 148 -9.55 -22.23 0.06
N LYS A 149 -10.75 -22.18 -0.53
CA LYS A 149 -11.07 -21.25 -1.63
C LYS A 149 -11.05 -19.80 -1.17
N SER A 150 -11.55 -19.51 0.03
CA SER A 150 -11.48 -18.17 0.64
C SER A 150 -10.03 -17.73 0.85
N ARG A 151 -9.15 -18.63 1.32
CA ARG A 151 -7.70 -18.38 1.41
C ARG A 151 -7.08 -18.11 0.05
N ALA A 152 -7.38 -18.94 -0.95
CA ALA A 152 -6.86 -18.77 -2.32
C ALA A 152 -7.25 -17.40 -2.91
N ARG A 153 -8.51 -16.98 -2.72
CA ARG A 153 -9.02 -15.69 -3.19
C ARG A 153 -8.40 -14.51 -2.44
N MET A 154 -8.24 -14.62 -1.12
CA MET A 154 -7.55 -13.61 -0.30
C MET A 154 -6.13 -13.36 -0.83
N ILE A 155 -5.35 -14.43 -1.03
CA ILE A 155 -3.97 -14.36 -1.52
C ILE A 155 -3.94 -13.81 -2.95
N GLU A 156 -4.78 -14.31 -3.85
CA GLU A 156 -4.88 -13.83 -5.23
C GLU A 156 -5.11 -12.30 -5.28
N MET A 157 -6.10 -11.81 -4.53
CA MET A 157 -6.42 -10.38 -4.49
C MET A 157 -5.26 -9.56 -3.92
N GLY A 158 -4.60 -10.05 -2.87
CA GLY A 158 -3.42 -9.40 -2.29
C GLY A 158 -2.26 -9.31 -3.28
N MET A 159 -1.93 -10.41 -3.97
CA MET A 159 -0.84 -10.47 -4.96
C MET A 159 -1.09 -9.58 -6.17
N ARG A 160 -2.35 -9.32 -6.51
CA ARG A 160 -2.77 -8.39 -7.58
C ARG A 160 -2.81 -6.92 -7.12
N GLY A 161 -2.61 -6.66 -5.82
CA GLY A 161 -2.72 -5.32 -5.23
C GLY A 161 -4.16 -4.83 -5.06
N LEU A 162 -5.14 -5.74 -5.12
CA LEU A 162 -6.57 -5.47 -4.92
C LEU A 162 -6.92 -5.44 -3.42
N TRP A 163 -6.29 -4.51 -2.70
CA TRP A 163 -6.23 -4.51 -1.23
C TRP A 163 -7.58 -4.45 -0.51
N PRO A 164 -8.57 -3.61 -0.90
CA PRO A 164 -9.89 -3.65 -0.26
C PRO A 164 -10.57 -5.02 -0.40
N SER A 165 -10.48 -5.64 -1.58
CA SER A 165 -11.03 -6.98 -1.81
C SER A 165 -10.28 -8.04 -1.00
N ALA A 166 -8.95 -7.94 -0.92
CA ALA A 166 -8.13 -8.83 -0.11
C ALA A 166 -8.47 -8.72 1.39
N ILE A 167 -8.66 -7.50 1.91
CA ILE A 167 -9.10 -7.25 3.29
C ILE A 167 -10.49 -7.86 3.54
N GLU A 168 -11.42 -7.72 2.60
CA GLU A 168 -12.75 -8.31 2.74
C GLU A 168 -12.71 -9.84 2.80
N GLU A 169 -11.94 -10.48 1.92
CA GLU A 169 -11.76 -11.94 1.94
C GLU A 169 -10.98 -12.41 3.18
N ALA A 170 -10.00 -11.64 3.64
CA ALA A 170 -9.27 -11.93 4.87
C ALA A 170 -10.18 -11.85 6.10
N LYS A 171 -11.05 -10.85 6.19
CA LYS A 171 -12.07 -10.75 7.25
C LYS A 171 -13.05 -11.91 7.22
N LYS A 172 -13.45 -12.39 6.04
CA LYS A 172 -14.29 -13.59 5.89
C LYS A 172 -13.55 -14.84 6.36
N LEU A 173 -12.30 -15.02 5.95
CA LEU A 173 -11.47 -16.15 6.36
C LEU A 173 -11.28 -16.18 7.88
N LEU A 174 -10.96 -15.02 8.46
CA LEU A 174 -10.79 -14.84 9.90
C LEU A 174 -12.07 -15.14 10.68
N ALA A 175 -13.23 -14.71 10.19
CA ALA A 175 -14.51 -15.04 10.80
C ALA A 175 -14.83 -16.54 10.70
N GLN A 176 -14.49 -17.20 9.59
CA GLN A 176 -14.67 -18.63 9.41
C GLN A 176 -13.74 -19.47 10.29
N SER A 177 -12.57 -18.94 10.64
CA SER A 177 -11.61 -19.59 11.55
C SER A 177 -11.82 -19.21 13.02
N GLY A 178 -12.93 -18.56 13.38
CA GLY A 178 -13.23 -18.19 14.77
C GLY A 178 -12.29 -17.12 15.35
N GLY A 179 -11.68 -16.29 14.49
CA GLY A 179 -10.74 -15.24 14.90
C GLY A 179 -9.29 -15.71 15.04
N ASP A 180 -9.01 -17.00 14.84
CA ASP A 180 -7.68 -17.60 15.02
C ASP A 180 -6.98 -17.85 13.66
N ASN A 181 -6.58 -16.78 12.98
CA ASN A 181 -5.83 -16.87 11.73
C ASN A 181 -4.91 -15.64 11.55
N ASP A 182 -3.64 -15.82 11.89
CA ASP A 182 -2.64 -14.74 11.84
C ASP A 182 -2.24 -14.36 10.41
N GLU A 183 -2.28 -15.28 9.44
CA GLU A 183 -2.09 -14.96 8.02
C GLU A 183 -3.15 -13.95 7.53
N ALA A 184 -4.41 -14.19 7.86
CA ALA A 184 -5.49 -13.26 7.53
C ALA A 184 -5.31 -11.89 8.20
N ARG A 185 -4.84 -11.85 9.45
CA ARG A 185 -4.57 -10.60 10.17
C ARG A 185 -3.39 -9.82 9.58
N MET A 186 -2.31 -10.51 9.21
CA MET A 186 -1.18 -9.90 8.51
C MET A 186 -1.60 -9.33 7.15
N ILE A 187 -2.48 -10.02 6.40
CA ILE A 187 -3.04 -9.51 5.13
C ILE A 187 -3.91 -8.27 5.38
N ILE A 188 -4.70 -8.25 6.46
CA ILE A 188 -5.48 -7.06 6.85
C ILE A 188 -4.56 -5.89 7.17
N ALA A 189 -3.49 -6.11 7.94
CA ALA A 189 -2.49 -5.10 8.28
C ALA A 189 -1.79 -4.55 7.02
N ALA A 190 -1.26 -5.42 6.17
CA ALA A 190 -0.62 -5.03 4.91
C ALA A 190 -1.58 -4.26 3.99
N GLY A 191 -2.84 -4.69 3.91
CA GLY A 191 -3.88 -3.98 3.18
C GLY A 191 -4.17 -2.60 3.75
N HIS A 192 -4.19 -2.44 5.07
CA HIS A 192 -4.34 -1.13 5.70
C HIS A 192 -3.14 -0.20 5.43
N ILE A 193 -1.90 -0.73 5.44
CA ILE A 193 -0.70 0.03 5.04
C ILE A 193 -0.81 0.49 3.57
N ALA A 194 -1.21 -0.42 2.68
CA ALA A 194 -1.41 -0.13 1.26
C ALA A 194 -2.52 0.91 1.02
N CYS A 195 -3.63 0.84 1.76
CA CYS A 195 -4.74 1.81 1.74
C CYS A 195 -4.45 3.10 2.52
N ARG A 196 -3.21 3.30 3.02
CA ARG A 196 -2.77 4.50 3.74
C ARG A 196 -3.52 4.76 5.05
N ARG A 197 -3.94 3.68 5.72
CA ARG A 197 -4.58 3.66 7.05
C ARG A 197 -3.64 3.05 8.07
N LEU A 198 -2.54 3.75 8.38
CA LEU A 198 -1.48 3.25 9.25
C LEU A 198 -1.95 3.04 10.70
N ASP A 199 -2.93 3.83 11.14
CA ASP A 199 -3.62 3.66 12.43
C ASP A 199 -4.32 2.30 12.54
N ALA A 200 -5.10 1.93 11.53
CA ALA A 200 -5.79 0.63 11.48
C ALA A 200 -4.80 -0.53 11.29
N ALA A 201 -3.69 -0.31 10.59
CA ALA A 201 -2.64 -1.31 10.45
C ALA A 201 -1.98 -1.63 11.80
N ARG A 202 -1.63 -0.61 12.60
CA ARG A 202 -1.07 -0.79 13.96
C ARG A 202 -2.03 -1.58 14.86
N GLU A 203 -3.33 -1.28 14.81
CA GLU A 203 -4.35 -2.02 15.56
C GLU A 203 -4.42 -3.50 15.14
N ALA A 204 -4.37 -3.78 13.83
CA ALA A 204 -4.37 -5.15 13.31
C ALA A 204 -3.12 -5.94 13.71
N LEU A 205 -1.95 -5.29 13.78
CA LEU A 205 -0.69 -5.91 14.18
C LEU A 205 -0.60 -6.14 15.70
N HIS A 206 -1.18 -5.26 16.53
CA HIS A 206 -1.10 -5.34 17.99
C HIS A 206 -1.63 -6.66 18.57
N ASN A 207 -2.61 -7.29 17.91
CA ASN A 207 -3.24 -8.51 18.40
C ASN A 207 -2.60 -9.82 17.87
N LEU A 208 -1.55 -9.72 17.04
CA LEU A 208 -0.87 -10.89 16.46
C LEU A 208 -0.10 -11.68 17.52
N GLN A 209 -0.10 -13.02 17.35
CA GLN A 209 0.85 -13.87 18.05
C GLN A 209 2.23 -13.69 17.40
N LEU A 210 3.29 -13.68 18.19
CA LEU A 210 4.66 -13.44 17.72
C LEU A 210 5.58 -14.55 18.24
N PRO A 211 5.69 -15.69 17.53
CA PRO A 211 6.63 -16.74 17.90
C PRO A 211 8.06 -16.21 17.78
N GLU A 212 8.92 -16.60 18.71
CA GLU A 212 10.31 -16.14 18.71
C GLU A 212 11.03 -16.52 17.41
N GLY A 213 11.67 -15.53 16.78
CA GLY A 213 12.44 -15.71 15.56
C GLY A 213 11.64 -15.71 14.27
N TYR A 214 10.34 -15.39 14.30
CA TYR A 214 9.54 -15.13 13.10
C TYR A 214 9.43 -13.63 12.82
N ASP A 215 10.14 -13.19 11.79
CA ASP A 215 10.44 -11.77 11.60
C ASP A 215 9.35 -11.00 10.84
N GLU A 216 8.51 -11.66 10.03
CA GLU A 216 7.57 -10.99 9.11
C GLU A 216 6.60 -10.00 9.78
N PRO A 217 5.97 -10.31 10.95
CA PRO A 217 5.10 -9.35 11.63
C PRO A 217 5.86 -8.12 12.15
N GLU A 218 7.10 -8.31 12.58
CA GLU A 218 7.97 -7.22 13.05
C GLU A 218 8.41 -6.34 11.87
N LEU A 219 8.73 -6.95 10.72
CA LEU A 219 8.98 -6.23 9.47
C LEU A 219 7.74 -5.44 9.01
N LEU A 220 6.53 -6.00 9.15
CA LEU A 220 5.28 -5.26 8.89
C LEU A 220 5.13 -4.04 9.82
N GLY A 221 5.42 -4.21 11.11
CA GLY A 221 5.42 -3.14 12.10
C GLY A 221 6.45 -2.05 11.75
N PHE A 222 7.68 -2.45 11.46
CA PHE A 222 8.77 -1.58 11.04
C PHE A 222 8.37 -0.74 9.81
N ILE A 223 7.85 -1.37 8.77
CA ILE A 223 7.44 -0.68 7.54
C ILE A 223 6.26 0.26 7.79
N CYS A 224 5.31 -0.14 8.65
CA CYS A 224 4.21 0.73 9.07
C CYS A 224 4.72 2.00 9.76
N GLU A 225 5.70 1.87 10.65
CA GLU A 225 6.30 3.03 11.34
C GLU A 225 7.18 3.86 10.39
N TRP A 226 7.96 3.23 9.50
CA TRP A 226 8.76 3.92 8.48
C TRP A 226 7.91 4.76 7.53
N PHE A 227 6.72 4.26 7.17
CA PHE A 227 5.78 4.98 6.29
C PHE A 227 5.13 6.19 6.98
N ASP A 228 5.28 6.36 8.30
CA ASP A 228 4.84 7.51 9.08
C ASP A 228 6.04 8.40 9.46
N PRO A 229 6.58 9.25 8.57
CA PRO A 229 7.76 10.07 8.85
C PRO A 229 7.51 11.19 9.89
N TRP A 230 6.31 11.29 10.45
CA TRP A 230 5.94 12.35 11.39
C TRP A 230 5.72 11.85 12.81
N ASN A 231 5.20 10.63 12.98
CA ASN A 231 4.99 10.03 14.30
C ASN A 231 5.72 8.70 14.48
N GLY A 232 6.26 8.12 13.41
CA GLY A 232 7.04 6.88 13.47
C GLY A 232 8.30 7.06 14.30
N SER A 233 8.67 5.98 14.98
CA SER A 233 9.84 5.94 15.87
C SER A 233 11.09 5.37 15.23
N VAL A 234 10.99 4.82 14.03
CA VAL A 234 12.10 4.14 13.37
C VAL A 234 13.18 5.14 12.98
N ASP A 235 14.40 4.89 13.41
CA ASP A 235 15.58 5.68 13.06
C ASP A 235 16.56 4.93 12.15
N GLU A 236 17.69 5.57 11.84
CA GLU A 236 18.75 4.93 11.05
C GLU A 236 19.48 3.83 11.83
N ASP A 237 19.40 3.82 13.17
CA ASP A 237 20.05 2.84 14.03
C ASP A 237 19.26 1.51 14.01
N ASP A 238 17.92 1.58 14.04
CA ASP A 238 17.01 0.42 13.91
C ASP A 238 17.21 -0.34 12.58
N LEU A 239 17.63 0.34 11.51
CA LEU A 239 17.95 -0.29 10.22
C LEU A 239 19.13 -1.27 10.32
N TRP A 240 20.07 -1.06 11.25
CA TRP A 240 21.22 -1.93 11.45
C TRP A 240 20.87 -3.26 12.13
N ASP A 241 19.79 -3.30 12.90
CA ASP A 241 19.34 -4.54 13.54
C ASP A 241 18.92 -5.57 12.50
N TRP A 242 18.48 -5.12 11.32
CA TRP A 242 17.95 -5.94 10.23
C TRP A 242 18.93 -6.12 9.06
N GLU A 243 20.24 -6.05 9.31
CA GLU A 243 21.26 -6.26 8.28
C GLU A 243 21.05 -7.59 7.51
N ASN A 244 21.15 -7.53 6.18
CA ASN A 244 20.96 -8.65 5.25
C ASN A 244 19.53 -9.22 5.18
N ASN A 245 18.52 -8.49 5.69
CA ASN A 245 17.13 -8.83 5.45
C ASN A 245 16.68 -8.34 4.06
N PRO A 246 16.16 -9.22 3.17
CA PRO A 246 15.77 -8.82 1.80
C PRO A 246 14.71 -7.71 1.73
N CYS A 247 13.81 -7.63 2.72
CA CYS A 247 12.77 -6.59 2.80
C CYS A 247 13.40 -5.20 3.05
N ILE A 248 14.32 -5.14 4.02
CA ILE A 248 15.00 -3.89 4.41
C ILE A 248 16.02 -3.45 3.35
N ASP A 249 16.74 -4.40 2.74
CA ASP A 249 17.63 -4.10 1.62
C ASP A 249 16.87 -3.55 0.41
N HIS A 250 15.68 -4.10 0.11
CA HIS A 250 14.79 -3.55 -0.93
C HIS A 250 14.30 -2.14 -0.58
N LEU A 251 13.95 -1.87 0.68
CA LEU A 251 13.61 -0.51 1.14
C LEU A 251 14.77 0.46 0.93
N ASN A 252 15.98 0.07 1.32
CA ASN A 252 17.19 0.86 1.12
C ASN A 252 17.44 1.14 -0.36
N ASP A 253 17.25 0.16 -1.23
CA ASP A 253 17.38 0.30 -2.67
C ASP A 253 16.32 1.26 -3.24
N LEU A 254 15.05 1.17 -2.81
CA LEU A 254 14.01 2.14 -3.20
C LEU A 254 14.35 3.57 -2.75
N MET A 255 14.91 3.75 -1.55
CA MET A 255 15.33 5.06 -1.05
C MET A 255 16.53 5.62 -1.84
N ARG A 256 17.51 4.77 -2.21
CA ARG A 256 18.63 5.13 -3.09
C ARG A 256 18.16 5.50 -4.49
N MET A 257 17.22 4.74 -5.03
CA MET A 257 16.58 5.00 -6.33
C MET A 257 15.84 6.34 -6.30
N LEU A 258 15.02 6.58 -5.27
CA LEU A 258 14.28 7.83 -5.10
C LEU A 258 15.20 9.04 -5.01
N ARG A 259 16.32 8.94 -4.27
CA ARG A 259 17.30 10.04 -4.09
C ARG A 259 17.81 10.61 -5.41
N SER A 260 17.92 9.78 -6.45
CA SER A 260 18.50 10.19 -7.72
C SER A 260 17.63 9.90 -8.95
N TRP A 261 16.37 9.49 -8.75
CA TRP A 261 15.50 8.94 -9.80
C TRP A 261 16.17 7.82 -10.60
N SER A 262 17.00 7.00 -9.94
CA SER A 262 17.68 5.89 -10.59
C SER A 262 16.69 4.76 -10.86
N PRO A 263 16.76 4.08 -12.02
CA PRO A 263 15.90 2.94 -12.31
C PRO A 263 16.33 1.67 -11.56
N GLN A 264 17.60 1.59 -11.15
CA GLN A 264 18.17 0.52 -10.33
C GLN A 264 19.31 1.06 -9.44
N PRO A 265 19.58 0.44 -8.28
CA PRO A 265 20.74 0.75 -7.44
C PRO A 265 22.05 0.22 -8.08
N VAL A 266 23.18 0.85 -7.79
CA VAL A 266 24.51 0.46 -8.33
C VAL A 266 25.09 -0.74 -7.57
N ASP A 267 24.92 -0.76 -6.24
CA ASP A 267 25.48 -1.75 -5.32
C ASP A 267 24.36 -2.37 -4.43
N GLY A 268 23.31 -2.88 -5.08
CA GLY A 268 22.20 -3.54 -4.37
C GLY A 268 22.61 -4.93 -3.87
N ALA A 269 22.16 -5.31 -2.66
CA ALA A 269 22.35 -6.66 -2.14
C ALA A 269 21.59 -7.65 -3.03
N LEU A 270 22.31 -8.53 -3.72
CA LEU A 270 21.73 -9.49 -4.66
C LEU A 270 21.29 -10.75 -3.91
N HIS A 271 20.13 -10.67 -3.24
CA HIS A 271 19.49 -11.86 -2.70
C HIS A 271 18.90 -12.73 -3.83
N LYS A 272 18.75 -14.03 -3.56
CA LYS A 272 18.14 -15.02 -4.47
C LYS A 272 16.71 -15.38 -4.06
N ASP A 273 16.03 -14.45 -3.43
CA ASP A 273 14.72 -14.62 -2.82
C ASP A 273 13.60 -14.04 -3.70
N ASN A 274 12.35 -14.29 -3.29
CA ASN A 274 11.18 -13.84 -4.03
C ASN A 274 11.05 -12.30 -4.04
N ILE A 275 11.49 -11.58 -2.99
CA ILE A 275 11.42 -10.11 -2.98
C ILE A 275 12.33 -9.56 -4.06
N SER A 276 13.58 -10.03 -4.13
CA SER A 276 14.55 -9.58 -5.13
C SER A 276 14.10 -9.84 -6.57
N ILE A 277 13.42 -10.95 -6.83
CA ILE A 277 12.84 -11.23 -8.16
C ILE A 277 11.81 -10.16 -8.52
N ASN A 278 10.90 -9.83 -7.61
CA ASN A 278 9.87 -8.81 -7.84
C ASN A 278 10.45 -7.39 -7.92
N ALA A 279 11.49 -7.08 -7.13
CA ALA A 279 12.22 -5.82 -7.22
C ALA A 279 12.88 -5.64 -8.59
N ARG A 280 13.55 -6.67 -9.11
CA ARG A 280 14.16 -6.65 -10.46
C ARG A 280 13.11 -6.49 -11.58
N LEU A 281 11.91 -7.05 -11.43
CA LEU A 281 10.80 -6.79 -12.36
C LEU A 281 10.37 -5.31 -12.36
N SER A 282 10.35 -4.67 -11.19
CA SER A 282 10.10 -3.23 -11.06
C SER A 282 11.23 -2.40 -11.71
N HIS A 283 12.49 -2.82 -11.54
CA HIS A 283 13.64 -2.18 -12.22
C HIS A 283 13.49 -2.23 -13.74
N ILE A 284 13.05 -3.36 -14.31
CA ILE A 284 12.77 -3.47 -15.75
C ILE A 284 11.75 -2.42 -16.19
N ALA A 285 10.67 -2.21 -15.43
CA ALA A 285 9.68 -1.17 -15.73
C ALA A 285 10.30 0.24 -15.79
N LEU A 286 11.17 0.56 -14.83
CA LEU A 286 11.84 1.86 -14.75
C LEU A 286 12.92 2.04 -15.82
N LEU A 287 13.67 1.00 -16.14
CA LEU A 287 14.66 0.99 -17.23
C LEU A 287 13.97 1.23 -18.57
N ARG A 288 12.85 0.54 -18.83
CA ARG A 288 12.01 0.78 -20.02
C ARG A 288 11.52 2.23 -20.07
N ALA A 289 11.04 2.78 -18.95
CA ALA A 289 10.58 4.17 -18.88
C ALA A 289 11.71 5.19 -19.10
N GLN A 290 12.97 4.81 -18.84
CA GLN A 290 14.16 5.63 -19.10
C GLN A 290 14.88 5.25 -20.41
N ASN A 291 14.22 4.56 -21.34
CA ASN A 291 14.78 4.14 -22.64
C ASN A 291 16.06 3.27 -22.56
N LEU A 292 16.31 2.59 -21.43
CA LEU A 292 17.45 1.69 -21.22
C LEU A 292 17.09 0.25 -21.60
N HIS A 293 16.68 0.06 -22.86
CA HIS A 293 16.09 -1.20 -23.35
C HIS A 293 17.04 -2.41 -23.31
N LYS A 294 18.34 -2.16 -23.51
CA LYS A 294 19.35 -3.23 -23.51
C LYS A 294 19.50 -3.84 -22.12
N GLU A 295 19.67 -3.00 -21.11
CA GLU A 295 19.75 -3.41 -19.70
C GLU A 295 18.44 -4.07 -19.24
N ALA A 296 17.29 -3.47 -19.60
CA ALA A 296 15.98 -4.04 -19.29
C ALA A 296 15.81 -5.45 -19.87
N MET A 297 16.21 -5.66 -21.12
CA MET A 297 16.12 -6.97 -21.78
C MET A 297 17.06 -8.00 -21.15
N GLU A 298 18.30 -7.61 -20.83
CA GLU A 298 19.27 -8.51 -20.21
C GLU A 298 18.77 -9.03 -18.85
N ILE A 299 18.25 -8.14 -18.00
CA ILE A 299 17.68 -8.51 -16.70
C ILE A 299 16.46 -9.42 -16.89
N ALA A 300 15.58 -9.11 -17.85
CA ALA A 300 14.41 -9.93 -18.13
C ALA A 300 14.79 -11.36 -18.54
N LEU A 301 15.73 -11.53 -19.48
CA LEU A 301 16.20 -12.84 -19.92
C LEU A 301 16.91 -13.61 -18.81
N ARG A 302 17.68 -12.92 -17.95
CA ARG A 302 18.32 -13.53 -16.77
C ARG A 302 17.27 -14.07 -15.79
N LEU A 303 16.22 -13.30 -15.51
CA LEU A 303 15.12 -13.74 -14.65
C LEU A 303 14.36 -14.94 -15.25
N VAL A 304 14.17 -15.00 -16.57
CA VAL A 304 13.58 -16.16 -17.24
C VAL A 304 14.46 -17.41 -17.08
N ARG A 305 15.79 -17.25 -17.15
CA ARG A 305 16.74 -18.37 -16.94
C ARG A 305 16.71 -18.88 -15.50
N GLU A 306 16.64 -17.97 -14.53
CA GLU A 306 16.59 -18.29 -13.10
C GLU A 306 15.23 -18.89 -12.69
N ASN A 307 14.13 -18.35 -13.22
CA ASN A 307 12.75 -18.67 -12.86
C ASN A 307 11.89 -18.98 -14.10
N PRO A 308 12.16 -20.08 -14.82
CA PRO A 308 11.53 -20.36 -16.11
C PRO A 308 10.03 -20.60 -16.05
N LEU A 309 9.48 -20.98 -14.89
CA LEU A 309 8.04 -21.28 -14.73
C LEU A 309 7.19 -20.06 -14.35
N MET A 310 7.82 -18.92 -14.07
CA MET A 310 7.10 -17.73 -13.62
C MET A 310 6.63 -16.90 -14.82
N ALA A 311 5.36 -16.51 -14.83
CA ALA A 311 4.78 -15.73 -15.93
C ALA A 311 5.37 -14.31 -16.03
N ARG A 312 5.59 -13.62 -14.88
CA ARG A 312 6.04 -12.21 -14.88
C ARG A 312 7.39 -11.97 -15.60
N PRO A 313 8.47 -12.76 -15.39
CA PRO A 313 9.70 -12.62 -16.17
C PRO A 313 9.51 -12.74 -17.68
N ARG A 314 8.69 -13.68 -18.14
CA ARG A 314 8.37 -13.84 -19.57
C ARG A 314 7.55 -12.67 -20.10
N ILE A 315 6.58 -12.17 -19.32
CA ILE A 315 5.84 -10.94 -19.66
C ILE A 315 6.80 -9.75 -19.77
N ALA A 316 7.76 -9.62 -18.85
CA ALA A 316 8.77 -8.57 -18.90
C ALA A 316 9.64 -8.67 -20.17
N ALA A 317 10.08 -9.89 -20.52
CA ALA A 317 10.83 -10.13 -21.76
C ALA A 317 9.99 -9.77 -23.01
N ALA A 318 8.72 -10.17 -23.06
CA ALA A 318 7.81 -9.81 -24.16
C ALA A 318 7.65 -8.29 -24.29
N LEU A 319 7.48 -7.57 -23.18
CA LEU A 319 7.38 -6.12 -23.18
C LEU A 319 8.68 -5.42 -23.64
N CYS A 320 9.85 -5.95 -23.29
CA CYS A 320 11.13 -5.46 -23.80
C CYS A 320 11.32 -5.74 -25.30
N LEU A 321 10.83 -6.88 -25.81
CA LEU A 321 10.83 -7.21 -27.24
C LEU A 321 9.95 -6.23 -28.04
N ILE A 322 8.79 -5.86 -27.49
CA ILE A 322 7.91 -4.82 -28.05
C ILE A 322 8.66 -3.48 -28.17
N ASP A 323 9.44 -3.09 -27.15
CA ASP A 323 10.18 -1.82 -27.20
C ASP A 323 11.30 -1.84 -28.26
N LYS A 324 11.97 -2.98 -28.44
CA LYS A 324 12.94 -3.18 -29.54
C LYS A 324 12.27 -3.19 -30.92
N GLY A 325 11.02 -3.62 -30.99
CA GLY A 325 10.28 -3.82 -32.22
C GLY A 325 10.38 -5.23 -32.79
N GLU A 326 10.65 -6.21 -31.94
CA GLU A 326 10.64 -7.65 -32.24
C GLU A 326 9.26 -8.25 -31.87
N TRP A 327 8.24 -7.89 -32.65
CA TRP A 327 6.83 -8.17 -32.34
C TRP A 327 6.46 -9.64 -32.49
N HIS A 328 7.01 -10.31 -33.50
CA HIS A 328 6.74 -11.73 -33.72
C HIS A 328 7.38 -12.57 -32.61
N SER A 329 8.57 -12.15 -32.14
CA SER A 329 9.20 -12.74 -30.97
C SER A 329 8.36 -12.52 -29.70
N ALA A 330 7.82 -11.32 -29.49
CA ALA A 330 6.93 -11.06 -28.36
C ALA A 330 5.64 -11.90 -28.42
N LEU A 331 5.08 -12.11 -29.62
CA LEU A 331 3.91 -12.95 -29.85
C LEU A 331 4.19 -14.44 -29.62
N SER A 332 5.39 -14.91 -29.98
CA SER A 332 5.85 -16.27 -29.65
C SER A 332 5.87 -16.48 -28.14
N VAL A 333 6.42 -15.54 -27.35
CA VAL A 333 6.36 -15.60 -25.88
C VAL A 333 4.93 -15.60 -25.35
N LEU A 334 4.04 -14.78 -25.93
CA LEU A 334 2.63 -14.77 -25.55
C LEU A 334 1.98 -16.13 -25.80
N THR A 335 2.21 -16.74 -26.96
CA THR A 335 1.65 -18.06 -27.31
C THR A 335 2.06 -19.11 -26.30
N GLU A 336 3.34 -19.12 -25.90
CA GLU A 336 3.83 -20.03 -24.86
C GLU A 336 3.16 -19.80 -23.50
N LEU A 337 2.94 -18.53 -23.12
CA LEU A 337 2.26 -18.17 -21.88
C LEU A 337 0.76 -18.49 -21.92
N GLU A 338 0.12 -18.40 -23.07
CA GLU A 338 -1.29 -18.77 -23.23
C GLU A 338 -1.50 -20.28 -23.10
N GLU A 339 -0.50 -21.09 -23.43
CA GLU A 339 -0.51 -22.53 -23.20
C GLU A 339 -0.32 -22.88 -21.71
N THR A 340 0.57 -22.17 -21.00
CA THR A 340 0.90 -22.49 -19.59
C THR A 340 -0.05 -21.84 -18.58
N ASP A 341 -0.39 -20.57 -18.80
CA ASP A 341 -1.04 -19.68 -17.82
C ASP A 341 -2.22 -18.88 -18.43
N PRO A 342 -3.20 -19.52 -19.11
CA PRO A 342 -4.28 -18.82 -19.81
C PRO A 342 -5.24 -18.03 -18.92
N PHE A 343 -5.36 -18.38 -17.63
CA PHE A 343 -6.24 -17.69 -16.68
C PHE A 343 -5.53 -16.58 -15.89
N ASP A 344 -4.20 -16.44 -16.01
CA ASP A 344 -3.47 -15.36 -15.36
C ASP A 344 -3.91 -13.98 -15.92
N PRO A 345 -4.43 -13.07 -15.09
CA PRO A 345 -4.85 -11.73 -15.50
C PRO A 345 -3.77 -10.93 -16.23
N ARG A 346 -2.50 -11.15 -15.86
CA ARG A 346 -1.34 -10.45 -16.42
C ARG A 346 -1.04 -10.94 -17.84
N VAL A 347 -1.24 -12.24 -18.10
CA VAL A 347 -1.12 -12.84 -19.44
C VAL A 347 -2.24 -12.35 -20.34
N ARG A 348 -3.48 -12.27 -19.83
CA ARG A 348 -4.61 -11.67 -20.56
C ARG A 348 -4.37 -10.19 -20.89
N ALA A 349 -3.79 -9.44 -19.97
CA ALA A 349 -3.40 -8.05 -20.22
C ALA A 349 -2.30 -7.93 -21.28
N LEU A 350 -1.29 -8.80 -21.25
CA LEU A 350 -0.27 -8.87 -22.30
C LEU A 350 -0.89 -9.19 -23.67
N ALA A 351 -1.86 -10.12 -23.73
CA ALA A 351 -2.59 -10.42 -24.95
C ALA A 351 -3.30 -9.18 -25.52
N ASN A 352 -3.93 -8.37 -24.66
CA ASN A 352 -4.55 -7.11 -25.09
C ASN A 352 -3.52 -6.05 -25.52
N ILE A 353 -2.38 -5.95 -24.84
CA ILE A 353 -1.27 -5.06 -25.24
C ILE A 353 -0.73 -5.44 -26.62
N LEU A 354 -0.61 -6.75 -26.88
CA LEU A 354 -0.15 -7.30 -28.14
C LEU A 354 -1.22 -7.33 -29.23
N GLY A 355 -2.44 -6.85 -28.96
CA GLY A 355 -3.53 -6.76 -29.95
C GLY A 355 -4.26 -8.08 -30.20
N ARG A 356 -4.12 -9.09 -29.35
CA ARG A 356 -4.87 -10.36 -29.41
C ARG A 356 -5.87 -10.46 -28.24
N PRO A 357 -6.93 -9.62 -28.18
CA PRO A 357 -7.89 -9.68 -27.08
C PRO A 357 -8.63 -11.03 -27.09
N LYS A 358 -8.80 -11.65 -25.91
CA LYS A 358 -9.48 -12.96 -25.77
C LYS A 358 -11.01 -12.86 -25.67
N SER A 359 -11.55 -11.74 -25.17
CA SER A 359 -12.99 -11.40 -25.19
C SER A 359 -13.23 -9.96 -24.68
N ASP A 360 -14.38 -9.37 -25.00
CA ASP A 360 -14.75 -8.03 -24.54
C ASP A 360 -15.20 -7.97 -23.07
N ASP A 361 -15.73 -9.08 -22.53
CA ASP A 361 -16.27 -9.20 -21.14
C ASP A 361 -15.21 -9.15 -20.01
N GLN A 362 -13.95 -8.84 -20.32
CA GLN A 362 -12.84 -8.80 -19.35
C GLN A 362 -12.63 -7.42 -18.72
N ASP A 363 -13.59 -6.50 -18.83
CA ASP A 363 -13.54 -5.17 -18.22
C ASP A 363 -13.51 -5.20 -16.68
N ASP A 364 -13.91 -6.34 -16.09
CA ASP A 364 -13.88 -6.60 -14.65
C ASP A 364 -12.53 -7.12 -14.14
N VAL A 365 -11.55 -7.29 -15.03
CA VAL A 365 -10.19 -7.66 -14.65
C VAL A 365 -9.30 -6.41 -14.70
N LEU A 366 -8.77 -5.98 -13.55
CA LEU A 366 -7.93 -4.77 -13.41
C LEU A 366 -6.86 -4.68 -14.50
N GLU A 367 -6.05 -5.73 -14.65
CA GLU A 367 -4.88 -5.77 -15.52
C GLU A 367 -5.26 -5.54 -16.99
N VAL A 368 -6.42 -6.06 -17.41
CA VAL A 368 -6.98 -5.87 -18.76
C VAL A 368 -7.64 -4.50 -18.87
N ALA A 369 -8.43 -4.08 -17.87
CA ALA A 369 -9.08 -2.77 -17.86
C ALA A 369 -8.08 -1.61 -17.96
N LEU A 370 -6.91 -1.73 -17.33
CA LEU A 370 -5.82 -0.75 -17.42
C LEU A 370 -5.13 -0.71 -18.79
N THR A 371 -5.45 -1.62 -19.71
CA THR A 371 -4.96 -1.59 -21.10
C THR A 371 -5.98 -0.99 -22.07
N LYS A 372 -7.27 -0.93 -21.70
CA LYS A 372 -8.37 -0.33 -22.48
C LYS A 372 -8.47 1.19 -22.29
N PRO A 373 -9.12 1.95 -23.19
CA PRO A 373 -9.30 3.39 -23.02
C PRO A 373 -10.12 3.73 -21.76
N LEU A 374 -10.04 4.99 -21.33
CA LEU A 374 -10.69 5.47 -20.12
C LEU A 374 -12.22 5.31 -20.20
N SER A 375 -12.83 4.68 -19.19
CA SER A 375 -14.29 4.54 -19.07
C SER A 375 -14.79 5.05 -17.71
N LYS A 376 -16.11 5.25 -17.56
CA LYS A 376 -16.71 5.63 -16.26
C LYS A 376 -16.42 4.56 -15.19
N ARG A 377 -16.38 3.28 -15.58
CA ARG A 377 -16.06 2.16 -14.68
C ARG A 377 -14.62 2.17 -14.21
N SER A 378 -13.69 2.77 -14.97
CA SER A 378 -12.27 2.84 -14.61
C SER A 378 -12.00 3.57 -13.29
N ARG A 379 -12.93 4.41 -12.83
CA ARG A 379 -12.82 5.15 -11.55
C ARG A 379 -12.75 4.24 -10.33
N ARG A 380 -13.38 3.05 -10.36
CA ARG A 380 -13.38 2.12 -9.22
C ARG A 380 -11.96 1.65 -8.86
N TRP A 381 -11.11 1.51 -9.88
CA TRP A 381 -9.77 0.94 -9.72
C TRP A 381 -8.84 1.80 -8.87
N ILE A 382 -9.11 3.10 -8.71
CA ILE A 382 -8.34 3.95 -7.79
C ILE A 382 -8.48 3.46 -6.35
N ASP A 383 -9.69 3.05 -5.96
CA ASP A 383 -9.96 2.58 -4.61
C ASP A 383 -9.59 1.12 -4.48
N ASP A 384 -9.93 0.31 -5.49
CA ASP A 384 -9.68 -1.13 -5.47
C ASP A 384 -8.19 -1.48 -5.56
N ALA A 385 -7.37 -0.69 -6.25
CA ALA A 385 -5.93 -0.93 -6.45
C ALA A 385 -5.08 0.26 -6.00
N PRO A 386 -5.03 0.56 -4.68
CA PRO A 386 -4.45 1.80 -4.15
C PRO A 386 -2.94 1.93 -4.36
N VAL A 387 -2.25 0.83 -4.67
CA VAL A 387 -0.80 0.76 -4.90
C VAL A 387 -0.42 0.88 -6.37
N ASN A 388 -1.39 0.77 -7.28
CA ASN A 388 -1.13 0.82 -8.72
C ASN A 388 -1.24 2.26 -9.25
N PRO A 389 -0.13 2.92 -9.62
CA PRO A 389 -0.17 4.31 -10.05
C PRO A 389 -0.90 4.50 -11.39
N ILE A 390 -0.95 3.47 -12.26
CA ILE A 390 -1.69 3.55 -13.52
C ILE A 390 -3.19 3.55 -13.27
N ALA A 391 -3.68 2.84 -12.25
CA ALA A 391 -5.08 2.89 -11.86
C ALA A 391 -5.52 4.31 -11.47
N ALA A 392 -4.67 5.05 -10.74
CA ALA A 392 -4.89 6.45 -10.41
C ALA A 392 -4.90 7.37 -11.65
N LEU A 393 -4.01 7.12 -12.62
CA LEU A 393 -3.98 7.86 -13.89
C LEU A 393 -5.19 7.57 -14.80
N MET A 394 -6.02 6.57 -14.47
CA MET A 394 -7.32 6.33 -15.10
C MET A 394 -8.42 7.24 -14.54
N VAL A 395 -8.09 8.34 -13.87
CA VAL A 395 -9.07 9.39 -13.52
C VAL A 395 -8.50 10.77 -13.82
N LYS A 396 -9.35 11.65 -14.33
CA LYS A 396 -9.00 13.04 -14.58
C LYS A 396 -8.63 13.72 -13.26
N GLY A 397 -7.35 14.08 -13.13
CA GLY A 397 -6.82 14.71 -11.93
C GLY A 397 -6.10 13.78 -10.97
N GLY A 398 -6.10 12.46 -11.20
CA GLY A 398 -5.54 11.44 -10.30
C GLY A 398 -4.01 11.39 -10.19
N VAL A 399 -3.31 12.50 -10.42
CA VAL A 399 -1.84 12.56 -10.41
C VAL A 399 -1.30 12.47 -8.99
N ASP A 400 -1.98 13.10 -8.03
CA ASP A 400 -1.59 13.00 -6.63
C ASP A 400 -1.84 11.60 -6.07
N GLU A 401 -2.94 10.93 -6.42
CA GLU A 401 -3.14 9.51 -6.10
C GLU A 401 -2.10 8.62 -6.77
N ALA A 402 -1.68 8.91 -8.00
CA ALA A 402 -0.63 8.13 -8.67
C ALA A 402 0.72 8.23 -7.94
N VAL A 403 1.09 9.43 -7.50
CA VAL A 403 2.32 9.66 -6.71
C VAL A 403 2.19 9.07 -5.30
N ASN A 404 0.98 9.06 -4.73
CA ASN A 404 0.69 8.40 -3.48
C ASN A 404 0.80 6.86 -3.60
N ALA A 405 0.33 6.28 -4.69
CA ALA A 405 0.43 4.86 -4.96
C ALA A 405 1.90 4.41 -5.09
N ASN A 406 2.63 5.01 -6.05
CA ASN A 406 4.04 4.73 -6.26
C ASN A 406 4.73 5.92 -6.95
N ILE A 407 5.57 6.65 -6.22
CA ILE A 407 6.28 7.84 -6.74
C ILE A 407 7.22 7.55 -7.91
N MET A 408 7.73 6.31 -8.01
CA MET A 408 8.68 5.93 -9.06
C MET A 408 8.06 5.97 -10.46
N ILE A 409 6.73 6.00 -10.60
CA ILE A 409 6.04 6.26 -11.87
C ILE A 409 6.47 7.58 -12.52
N THR A 410 6.92 8.54 -11.70
CA THR A 410 7.32 9.87 -12.15
C THR A 410 8.78 9.96 -12.54
N ALA A 411 9.58 8.93 -12.27
CA ALA A 411 11.04 8.99 -12.35
C ALA A 411 11.54 9.41 -13.74
N ALA A 412 11.01 8.80 -14.81
CA ALA A 412 11.43 9.11 -16.17
C ALA A 412 11.16 10.58 -16.55
N ALA A 413 9.94 11.07 -16.33
CA ALA A 413 9.57 12.44 -16.63
C ALA A 413 10.31 13.45 -15.70
N ALA A 414 10.58 13.07 -14.45
CA ALA A 414 11.37 13.86 -13.53
C ALA A 414 12.84 13.98 -13.97
N VAL A 415 13.45 12.90 -14.46
CA VAL A 415 14.81 12.92 -15.05
C VAL A 415 14.84 13.81 -16.28
N GLU A 416 13.90 13.64 -17.21
CA GLU A 416 13.83 14.43 -18.45
C GLU A 416 13.73 15.95 -18.16
N ARG A 417 12.93 16.31 -17.15
CA ARG A 417 12.73 17.70 -16.69
C ARG A 417 13.70 18.15 -15.61
N LYS A 418 14.68 17.31 -15.22
CA LYS A 418 15.72 17.59 -14.22
C LYS A 418 15.13 18.00 -12.85
N MET A 419 13.96 17.48 -12.49
CA MET A 419 13.29 17.75 -11.21
C MET A 419 13.94 16.93 -10.10
N THR A 420 14.33 17.57 -8.99
CA THR A 420 14.84 16.87 -7.81
C THR A 420 13.72 16.19 -7.01
N PRO A 421 13.95 15.01 -6.41
CA PRO A 421 12.91 14.22 -5.75
C PRO A 421 12.35 14.91 -4.50
N ARG A 422 13.21 15.44 -3.63
CA ARG A 422 12.82 16.07 -2.36
C ARG A 422 11.93 17.28 -2.57
N TYR A 423 10.76 17.29 -1.91
CA TYR A 423 9.86 18.43 -1.91
C TYR A 423 10.26 19.45 -0.83
N THR A 424 10.45 20.71 -1.22
CA THR A 424 10.67 21.82 -0.30
C THR A 424 9.67 22.93 -0.59
N SER A 425 9.18 23.60 0.47
CA SER A 425 8.38 24.82 0.29
C SER A 425 9.25 25.87 -0.37
N GLY A 426 8.73 26.54 -1.41
CA GLY A 426 9.48 27.56 -2.11
C GLY A 426 9.87 28.72 -1.20
N ILE A 427 11.12 29.19 -1.32
CA ILE A 427 11.68 30.33 -0.57
C ILE A 427 10.78 31.56 -0.70
N ILE A 428 10.19 31.78 -1.89
CA ILE A 428 9.25 32.87 -2.18
C ILE A 428 8.04 32.85 -1.23
N SER A 429 7.49 31.68 -0.91
CA SER A 429 6.38 31.58 0.05
C SER A 429 6.83 31.97 1.45
N GLN A 430 8.03 31.56 1.87
CA GLN A 430 8.57 31.96 3.18
C GLN A 430 8.77 33.48 3.25
N VAL A 431 9.37 34.09 2.22
CA VAL A 431 9.56 35.54 2.12
C VAL A 431 8.23 36.28 2.10
N PHE A 432 7.24 35.82 1.35
CA PHE A 432 5.93 36.47 1.30
C PHE A 432 5.23 36.48 2.67
N HIS A 433 5.21 35.34 3.37
CA HIS A 433 4.55 35.27 4.66
C HIS A 433 5.26 36.07 5.76
N TRP A 434 6.60 36.00 5.80
CA TRP A 434 7.38 36.67 6.85
C TRP A 434 7.71 38.12 6.53
N GLY A 435 8.01 38.43 5.27
CA GLY A 435 8.43 39.75 4.82
C GLY A 435 7.32 40.65 4.29
N VAL A 436 6.15 40.11 3.91
CA VAL A 436 5.02 40.91 3.40
C VAL A 436 3.82 40.84 4.33
N LEU A 437 3.27 39.65 4.56
CA LEU A 437 2.03 39.53 5.34
C LEU A 437 2.19 39.89 6.81
N THR A 438 3.29 39.50 7.45
CA THR A 438 3.52 39.80 8.87
C THR A 438 3.65 41.33 9.11
N PRO A 439 4.42 42.09 8.32
CA PRO A 439 4.42 43.56 8.39
C PRO A 439 3.07 44.21 8.11
N ILE A 440 2.28 43.69 7.16
CA ILE A 440 0.93 44.22 6.88
C ILE A 440 0.02 44.13 8.11
N TRP A 441 0.08 43.02 8.87
CA TRP A 441 -0.70 42.90 10.11
C TRP A 441 -0.25 43.87 11.21
N LEU A 442 1.05 44.19 11.27
CA LEU A 442 1.56 45.22 12.17
C LEU A 442 1.05 46.61 11.76
N LEU A 443 1.11 46.94 10.47
CA LEU A 443 0.59 48.21 9.95
C LEU A 443 -0.91 48.35 10.20
N ALA A 444 -1.68 47.28 10.04
CA ALA A 444 -3.11 47.27 10.35
C ALA A 444 -3.39 47.57 11.83
N GLY A 445 -2.59 47.03 12.76
CA GLY A 445 -2.72 47.35 14.18
C GLY A 445 -2.26 48.77 14.53
N ILE A 446 -1.22 49.29 13.87
CA ILE A 446 -0.80 50.69 14.02
C ILE A 446 -1.92 51.63 13.55
N TYR A 447 -2.53 51.35 12.40
CA TYR A 447 -3.66 52.13 11.92
C TYR A 447 -4.85 52.08 12.89
N ALA A 448 -5.23 50.88 13.35
CA ALA A 448 -6.30 50.72 14.34
C ALA A 448 -6.00 51.40 15.67
N SER A 449 -4.72 51.53 16.06
CA SER A 449 -4.33 52.25 17.27
C SER A 449 -4.61 53.75 17.19
N GLY A 450 -4.61 54.33 15.99
CA GLY A 450 -4.92 55.74 15.76
C GLY A 450 -6.42 56.05 15.82
N GLU A 451 -7.28 55.08 15.51
CA GLU A 451 -8.74 55.28 15.39
C GLU A 451 -9.51 54.82 16.63
N ILE A 452 -9.12 53.70 17.25
CA ILE A 452 -9.93 53.00 18.27
C ILE A 452 -9.24 53.04 19.65
N GLY A 453 -7.91 53.05 19.69
CA GLY A 453 -7.11 53.08 20.91
C GLY A 453 -5.92 52.14 20.88
N LEU A 454 -4.91 52.42 21.73
CA LEU A 454 -3.64 51.68 21.74
C LEU A 454 -3.83 50.19 22.07
N LEU A 455 -4.71 49.87 23.01
CA LEU A 455 -4.93 48.51 23.49
C LEU A 455 -5.64 47.67 22.43
N GLU A 456 -6.62 48.26 21.75
CA GLU A 456 -7.35 47.68 20.63
C GLU A 456 -6.43 47.45 19.43
N GLY A 457 -5.59 48.43 19.09
CA GLY A 457 -4.61 48.32 18.01
C GLY A 457 -3.57 47.21 18.24
N ILE A 458 -3.04 47.09 19.47
CA ILE A 458 -2.14 45.98 19.85
C ILE A 458 -2.85 44.64 19.74
N THR A 459 -4.09 44.55 20.24
CA THR A 459 -4.89 43.32 20.21
C THR A 459 -5.15 42.85 18.78
N ILE A 460 -5.46 43.79 17.87
CA ILE A 460 -5.66 43.52 16.45
C ILE A 460 -4.36 43.02 15.79
N ALA A 461 -3.23 43.70 16.00
CA ALA A 461 -1.94 43.26 15.44
C ALA A 461 -1.56 41.85 15.91
N VAL A 462 -1.56 41.62 17.23
CA VAL A 462 -1.19 40.34 17.82
C VAL A 462 -2.18 39.23 17.42
N GLY A 463 -3.48 39.51 17.45
CA GLY A 463 -4.52 38.58 17.05
C GLY A 463 -4.40 38.14 15.60
N MET A 464 -4.19 39.08 14.67
CA MET A 464 -4.03 38.78 13.25
C MET A 464 -2.75 38.00 12.96
N ILE A 465 -1.62 38.34 13.60
CA ILE A 465 -0.38 37.57 13.50
C ILE A 465 -0.59 36.16 14.06
N PHE A 466 -1.25 36.02 15.21
CA PHE A 466 -1.53 34.73 15.83
C PHE A 466 -2.41 33.85 14.95
N ILE A 467 -3.51 34.39 14.40
CA ILE A 467 -4.39 33.69 13.46
C ILE A 467 -3.61 33.28 12.21
N HIS A 468 -2.80 34.18 11.65
CA HIS A 468 -1.98 33.90 10.47
C HIS A 468 -0.99 32.75 10.71
N GLN A 469 -0.24 32.80 11.82
CA GLN A 469 0.73 31.75 12.16
C GLN A 469 0.04 30.42 12.51
N SER A 470 -1.10 30.48 13.19
CA SER A 470 -1.93 29.30 13.50
C SER A 470 -2.47 28.65 12.23
N ALA A 471 -2.98 29.44 11.27
CA ALA A 471 -3.43 28.95 9.97
C ALA A 471 -2.29 28.30 9.17
N ARG A 472 -1.09 28.89 9.20
CA ARG A 472 0.11 28.30 8.57
C ARG A 472 0.51 26.99 9.24
N ARG A 473 0.52 26.95 10.57
CA ARG A 473 0.83 25.73 11.33
C ARG A 473 -0.18 24.63 11.05
N PHE A 474 -1.47 24.97 11.04
CA PHE A 474 -2.57 24.06 10.72
C PHE A 474 -2.46 23.52 9.29
N SER A 475 -2.19 24.38 8.30
CA SER A 475 -1.96 23.94 6.91
C SER A 475 -0.75 22.99 6.80
N LYS A 476 0.35 23.28 7.52
CA LYS A 476 1.49 22.37 7.60
C LYS A 476 1.13 21.04 8.24
N GLN A 477 0.30 21.03 9.29
CA GLN A 477 -0.18 19.81 9.93
C GLN A 477 -1.10 19.01 9.01
N GLN A 478 -2.00 19.65 8.25
CA GLN A 478 -2.84 18.98 7.26
C GLN A 478 -2.01 18.29 6.16
N ASN A 479 -0.87 18.87 5.78
CA ASN A 479 0.05 18.21 4.83
C ASN A 479 0.69 16.94 5.40
N LYS A 480 0.74 16.79 6.73
CA LYS A 480 1.24 15.58 7.39
C LYS A 480 0.18 14.49 7.55
N VAL A 481 -1.09 14.79 7.29
CA VAL A 481 -2.16 13.78 7.39
C VAL A 481 -2.06 12.84 6.20
N ILE A 482 -1.79 11.57 6.47
CA ILE A 482 -1.75 10.50 5.49
C ILE A 482 -3.18 10.13 5.10
N ARG A 483 -3.46 10.09 3.80
CA ARG A 483 -4.73 9.65 3.22
C ARG A 483 -4.46 9.01 1.88
N HIS A 484 -5.35 8.10 1.46
CA HIS A 484 -5.32 7.55 0.11
C HIS A 484 -5.66 8.61 -0.95
N ARG A 485 -6.74 9.36 -0.73
CA ARG A 485 -7.24 10.41 -1.64
C ARG A 485 -6.96 11.81 -1.12
N ASP A 486 -6.79 12.76 -2.05
CA ASP A 486 -6.70 14.21 -1.79
C ASP A 486 -5.67 14.57 -0.70
N GLN A 487 -4.60 13.79 -0.58
CA GLN A 487 -3.58 14.05 0.44
C GLN A 487 -2.88 15.36 0.11
N LYS A 488 -2.99 16.34 1.01
CA LYS A 488 -2.54 17.72 0.74
C LYS A 488 -1.05 17.82 0.36
N ALA A 489 -0.19 16.98 0.96
CA ALA A 489 1.20 16.88 0.55
C ALA A 489 1.37 16.41 -0.91
N MET A 490 0.64 15.37 -1.33
CA MET A 490 0.73 14.84 -2.70
C MET A 490 0.08 15.78 -3.71
N VAL A 491 -1.00 16.47 -3.36
CA VAL A 491 -1.56 17.56 -4.18
C VAL A 491 -0.50 18.65 -4.40
N SER A 492 0.23 19.02 -3.36
CA SER A 492 1.31 20.02 -3.45
C SER A 492 2.49 19.53 -4.30
N TYR A 493 2.79 18.22 -4.23
CA TYR A 493 3.80 17.56 -5.05
C TYR A 493 3.40 17.54 -6.53
N ALA A 494 2.16 17.15 -6.83
CA ALA A 494 1.59 17.18 -8.17
C ALA A 494 1.58 18.61 -8.76
N LYS A 495 1.27 19.64 -7.95
CA LYS A 495 1.42 21.05 -8.36
C LYS A 495 2.87 21.40 -8.68
N ARG A 496 3.84 20.91 -7.90
CA ARG A 496 5.27 21.10 -8.19
C ARG A 496 5.67 20.44 -9.51
N MET A 497 5.19 19.23 -9.79
CA MET A 497 5.44 18.54 -11.07
C MET A 497 4.92 19.37 -12.24
N LYS A 498 3.70 19.93 -12.13
CA LYS A 498 3.14 20.84 -13.16
C LYS A 498 4.02 22.07 -13.37
N ARG A 499 4.58 22.67 -12.30
CA ARG A 499 5.55 23.78 -12.42
C ARG A 499 6.83 23.38 -13.17
N HIS A 500 7.26 22.13 -13.06
CA HIS A 500 8.39 21.58 -13.82
C HIS A 500 8.00 21.07 -15.22
N LYS A 501 6.78 21.37 -15.69
CA LYS A 501 6.23 20.94 -16.99
C LYS A 501 6.17 19.41 -17.16
N ILE A 502 6.03 18.68 -16.05
CA ILE A 502 5.80 17.23 -16.08
C ILE A 502 4.31 16.98 -16.23
N LYS A 503 3.92 16.28 -17.30
CA LYS A 503 2.54 15.84 -17.55
C LYS A 503 2.45 14.34 -17.29
N LEU A 504 2.06 13.94 -16.10
CA LEU A 504 1.89 12.51 -15.81
C LEU A 504 0.57 12.03 -16.43
N GLN A 505 0.65 11.41 -17.60
CA GLN A 505 -0.48 10.79 -18.30
C GLN A 505 -0.13 9.35 -18.66
N ARG A 506 -1.14 8.48 -18.68
CA ARG A 506 -0.95 7.08 -19.06
C ARG A 506 -0.34 6.92 -20.46
N SER A 507 -0.69 7.79 -21.40
CA SER A 507 -0.19 7.76 -22.79
C SER A 507 1.28 8.13 -22.93
N GLU A 508 1.91 8.67 -21.88
CA GLU A 508 3.34 9.04 -21.85
C GLU A 508 4.20 7.95 -21.17
N LEU A 509 3.59 6.82 -20.80
CA LEU A 509 4.26 5.73 -20.09
C LEU A 509 4.38 4.50 -20.99
N PRO A 510 5.45 3.69 -20.86
CA PRO A 510 5.57 2.45 -21.60
C PRO A 510 4.37 1.51 -21.34
N VAL A 511 3.93 0.81 -22.38
CA VAL A 511 2.87 -0.19 -22.24
C VAL A 511 3.28 -1.29 -21.26
N GLY A 512 2.30 -1.79 -20.49
CA GLY A 512 2.54 -2.84 -19.51
C GLY A 512 3.28 -2.41 -18.24
N THR A 513 3.53 -1.11 -18.04
CA THR A 513 4.16 -0.60 -16.79
C THR A 513 3.39 -1.05 -15.54
N HIS A 514 2.05 -1.12 -15.60
CA HIS A 514 1.19 -1.57 -14.49
C HIS A 514 1.34 -3.06 -14.12
N LEU A 515 1.98 -3.88 -14.97
CA LEU A 515 2.22 -5.31 -14.72
C LEU A 515 3.57 -5.55 -14.02
N LEU A 516 4.50 -4.60 -14.15
CA LEU A 516 5.89 -4.75 -13.74
C LEU A 516 6.27 -3.84 -12.57
N LEU A 517 5.83 -2.57 -12.59
CA LEU A 517 6.19 -1.59 -11.58
C LEU A 517 5.57 -1.98 -10.23
N SER A 518 6.43 -2.16 -9.23
CA SER A 518 6.03 -2.42 -7.86
C SER A 518 6.75 -1.47 -6.90
N GLY A 519 6.14 -1.19 -5.75
CA GLY A 519 6.66 -0.30 -4.72
C GLY A 519 7.44 -1.04 -3.65
N MET A 520 7.15 -0.73 -2.38
CA MET A 520 7.68 -1.47 -1.24
C MET A 520 7.05 -2.87 -1.22
N LEU A 521 7.91 -3.87 -1.08
CA LEU A 521 7.56 -5.28 -1.11
C LEU A 521 7.74 -5.87 0.28
N LEU A 522 6.79 -6.70 0.69
CA LEU A 522 6.83 -7.41 1.96
C LEU A 522 6.38 -8.85 1.78
N THR A 523 6.76 -9.72 2.71
CA THR A 523 6.36 -11.12 2.70
C THR A 523 5.41 -11.45 3.84
N ILE A 524 4.43 -12.30 3.54
CA ILE A 524 3.58 -12.95 4.54
C ILE A 524 3.60 -14.44 4.19
N ASN A 525 4.12 -15.25 5.10
CA ASN A 525 4.45 -16.66 4.89
C ASN A 525 5.32 -16.88 3.63
N GLY A 526 6.25 -15.97 3.33
CA GLY A 526 7.14 -16.03 2.16
C GLY A 526 6.49 -15.64 0.82
N ILE A 527 5.19 -15.34 0.80
CA ILE A 527 4.48 -14.82 -0.37
C ILE A 527 4.69 -13.31 -0.44
N VAL A 528 5.11 -12.80 -1.59
CA VAL A 528 5.44 -11.38 -1.79
C VAL A 528 4.20 -10.55 -2.15
N TYR A 529 4.02 -9.44 -1.45
CA TYR A 529 2.95 -8.46 -1.69
C TYR A 529 3.52 -7.05 -1.88
N ASP A 530 2.84 -6.24 -2.69
CA ASP A 530 3.19 -4.84 -2.96
C ASP A 530 2.26 -3.88 -2.21
N ILE A 531 2.82 -3.08 -1.30
CA ILE A 531 2.09 -2.06 -0.54
C ILE A 531 2.31 -0.63 -1.06
N GLY A 532 2.94 -0.50 -2.23
CA GLY A 532 3.23 0.77 -2.89
C GLY A 532 4.41 1.50 -2.28
N PHE A 533 4.81 2.61 -2.91
CA PHE A 533 5.94 3.43 -2.44
C PHE A 533 5.56 4.92 -2.49
N PRO A 534 4.97 5.46 -1.42
CA PRO A 534 4.28 6.74 -1.47
C PRO A 534 5.23 7.93 -1.58
N GLY A 535 4.81 8.97 -2.30
CA GLY A 535 5.67 10.12 -2.57
C GLY A 535 6.05 10.98 -1.36
N TRP A 536 5.37 10.86 -0.22
CA TRP A 536 5.81 11.54 1.00
C TRP A 536 7.11 10.95 1.58
N MET A 537 7.57 9.80 1.08
CA MET A 537 8.91 9.25 1.39
C MET A 537 10.05 10.17 0.94
N THR A 538 9.77 11.12 0.05
CA THR A 538 10.71 12.20 -0.27
C THR A 538 11.09 13.07 0.94
N ASN A 539 10.35 13.01 2.05
CA ASN A 539 10.73 13.66 3.31
C ASN A 539 11.92 12.99 4.00
N LEU A 540 12.08 11.67 3.84
CA LEU A 540 13.17 10.87 4.41
C LEU A 540 14.46 10.95 3.58
N VAL A 541 14.38 11.36 2.31
CA VAL A 541 15.57 11.54 1.46
C VAL A 541 16.45 12.65 1.99
N ALA A 542 17.74 12.39 2.24
CA ALA A 542 18.72 13.35 2.75
C ALA A 542 18.74 14.69 1.95
N LYS A 543 19.09 15.78 2.64
CA LYS A 543 19.20 17.12 2.02
C LYS A 543 20.48 17.20 1.19
N GLU A 544 20.39 16.86 -0.09
CA GLU A 544 21.47 17.15 -1.04
C GLU A 544 21.29 18.52 -1.70
N SER A 545 22.42 19.17 -2.00
CA SER A 545 22.39 20.41 -2.77
C SER A 545 21.87 20.14 -4.18
N GLU A 546 20.98 21.00 -4.70
CA GLU A 546 20.51 20.84 -6.08
C GLU A 546 21.64 20.92 -7.11
N ARG A 547 22.75 21.59 -6.75
CA ARG A 547 23.97 21.69 -7.56
C ARG A 547 24.65 20.33 -7.78
N SER A 548 24.54 19.38 -6.85
CA SER A 548 25.12 18.04 -7.03
C SER A 548 24.21 17.10 -7.82
N VAL A 549 22.89 17.21 -7.67
CA VAL A 549 21.91 16.29 -8.27
C VAL A 549 21.58 16.65 -9.72
N ARG A 550 21.36 17.94 -10.02
CA ARG A 550 20.92 18.37 -11.36
C ARG A 550 21.87 17.99 -12.50
N PRO A 551 23.21 18.08 -12.37
CA PRO A 551 24.13 17.63 -13.41
C PRO A 551 24.00 16.13 -13.72
N LYS A 552 23.81 15.29 -12.69
CA LYS A 552 23.58 13.84 -12.86
C LYS A 552 22.30 13.58 -13.63
N LEU A 553 21.21 14.26 -13.27
CA LEU A 553 19.93 14.16 -13.98
C LEU A 553 20.06 14.64 -15.44
N ALA A 554 20.80 15.73 -15.68
CA ALA A 554 21.00 16.24 -17.03
C ALA A 554 21.77 15.26 -17.93
N ARG A 555 22.82 14.62 -17.41
CA ARG A 555 23.56 13.55 -18.13
C ARG A 555 22.63 12.39 -18.48
N ARG A 556 21.83 11.92 -17.52
CA ARG A 556 20.89 10.82 -17.75
C ARG A 556 19.81 11.19 -18.75
N ALA A 557 19.21 12.38 -18.65
CA ALA A 557 18.23 12.88 -19.60
C ALA A 557 18.79 12.95 -21.04
N ASN A 558 20.05 13.36 -21.20
CA ASN A 558 20.70 13.35 -22.51
C ASN A 558 20.94 11.94 -23.04
N SER A 559 21.24 10.98 -22.16
CA SER A 559 21.33 9.56 -22.54
C SER A 559 19.97 9.01 -23.00
N MET A 560 18.90 9.31 -22.25
CA MET A 560 17.53 8.88 -22.58
C MET A 560 17.10 9.35 -23.97
N LYS A 561 17.47 10.57 -24.36
CA LYS A 561 17.13 11.18 -25.66
C LYS A 561 17.89 10.61 -26.85
N ARG A 562 19.03 9.94 -26.61
CA ARG A 562 19.82 9.30 -27.68
C ARG A 562 19.27 7.94 -28.07
N GLU A 563 18.63 7.27 -27.12
CA GLU A 563 18.00 5.97 -27.32
C GLU A 563 16.58 6.13 -27.87
N ARG A 564 16.08 5.08 -28.52
CA ARG A 564 14.70 5.03 -29.03
C ARG A 564 13.71 5.04 -27.87
N ASP A 565 12.60 5.75 -28.03
CA ASP A 565 11.53 5.73 -27.02
C ASP A 565 10.87 4.35 -26.89
N ALA A 566 10.54 3.97 -25.65
CA ALA A 566 9.70 2.82 -25.37
C ALA A 566 8.33 2.92 -26.05
N ARG A 567 7.68 1.79 -26.30
CA ARG A 567 6.34 1.82 -26.88
C ARG A 567 5.31 2.24 -25.83
N MET A 568 4.53 3.28 -26.11
CA MET A 568 3.53 3.82 -25.16
C MET A 568 2.08 3.40 -25.45
N GLN A 569 1.82 2.80 -26.63
CA GLN A 569 0.47 2.40 -27.05
C GLN A 569 0.39 0.92 -27.40
N ASN A 570 -0.76 0.29 -27.13
CA ASN A 570 -1.01 -1.10 -27.48
C ASN A 570 -0.92 -1.32 -28.99
N LEU A 571 -0.72 -2.57 -29.41
CA LEU A 571 -0.87 -2.98 -30.80
C LEU A 571 -2.35 -3.06 -31.17
N THR A 572 -2.68 -2.64 -32.38
CA THR A 572 -4.03 -2.86 -32.91
C THR A 572 -4.23 -4.34 -33.24
N PRO A 573 -5.47 -4.85 -33.23
CA PRO A 573 -5.72 -6.23 -33.60
C PRO A 573 -5.18 -6.57 -35.00
N GLY A 574 -4.46 -7.69 -35.08
CA GLY A 574 -3.84 -8.17 -36.32
C GLY A 574 -2.70 -7.30 -36.86
N TRP A 575 -2.16 -6.35 -36.06
CA TRP A 575 -1.10 -5.43 -36.49
C TRP A 575 0.14 -6.14 -37.04
N TRP A 576 0.51 -7.27 -36.44
CA TRP A 576 1.70 -8.06 -36.80
C TRP A 576 1.55 -8.83 -38.11
N LEU A 577 0.32 -9.09 -38.58
CA LEU A 577 0.06 -9.81 -39.83
C LEU A 577 0.61 -9.07 -41.05
N LYS A 578 0.72 -7.74 -40.96
CA LYS A 578 1.22 -6.87 -42.03
C LYS A 578 2.72 -6.60 -41.94
N ARG A 579 3.43 -7.26 -41.03
CA ARG A 579 4.85 -6.99 -40.75
C ARG A 579 5.72 -8.20 -41.10
N PRO A 580 6.90 -7.98 -41.70
CA PRO A 580 7.82 -9.07 -41.96
C PRO A 580 8.19 -9.76 -40.66
N LYS A 581 8.30 -11.08 -40.73
CA LYS A 581 8.87 -11.91 -39.67
C LYS A 581 10.33 -11.53 -39.45
N GLU A 582 10.78 -11.52 -38.20
CA GLU A 582 12.19 -11.34 -37.87
C GLU A 582 13.00 -12.59 -38.29
N GLU A 583 14.29 -12.41 -38.54
CA GLU A 583 15.18 -13.53 -38.84
C GLU A 583 15.22 -14.53 -37.67
N GLY A 584 15.07 -15.82 -37.98
CA GLY A 584 15.01 -16.88 -36.96
C GLY A 584 13.73 -16.92 -36.13
N SER A 585 12.67 -16.20 -36.52
CA SER A 585 11.35 -16.28 -35.85
C SER A 585 10.60 -17.59 -36.07
N GLU A 586 11.14 -18.50 -36.89
CA GLU A 586 10.65 -19.87 -37.02
C GLU A 586 10.97 -20.71 -35.76
N VAL A 587 11.99 -20.31 -35.00
CA VAL A 587 12.31 -20.90 -33.69
C VAL A 587 11.61 -20.07 -32.59
N PRO A 588 11.01 -20.70 -31.57
CA PRO A 588 10.41 -19.99 -30.45
C PRO A 588 11.37 -18.98 -29.81
N ALA A 589 10.85 -17.79 -29.48
CA ALA A 589 11.70 -16.67 -29.06
C ALA A 589 12.50 -16.98 -27.78
N MET A 590 11.91 -17.69 -26.82
CA MET A 590 12.60 -18.06 -25.58
C MET A 590 13.70 -19.10 -25.81
N GLU A 591 13.49 -20.03 -26.74
CA GLU A 591 14.52 -20.98 -27.17
C GLU A 591 15.70 -20.24 -27.79
N ARG A 592 15.44 -19.31 -28.70
CA ARG A 592 16.49 -18.52 -29.38
C ARG A 592 17.26 -17.60 -28.42
N LEU A 593 16.57 -16.96 -27.47
CA LEU A 593 17.16 -15.91 -26.62
C LEU A 593 17.78 -16.44 -25.31
N VAL A 594 17.24 -17.54 -24.77
CA VAL A 594 17.66 -18.10 -23.46
C VAL A 594 18.21 -19.52 -23.61
N GLY A 595 17.72 -20.29 -24.58
CA GLY A 595 18.03 -21.70 -24.77
C GLY A 595 17.04 -22.65 -24.06
N PRO A 596 17.34 -23.96 -24.03
CA PRO A 596 16.42 -24.99 -23.51
C PRO A 596 16.09 -24.83 -22.02
N VAL A 597 16.90 -24.07 -21.27
CA VAL A 597 16.68 -23.77 -19.85
C VAL A 597 15.36 -23.03 -19.62
N ALA A 598 14.89 -22.24 -20.59
CA ALA A 598 13.62 -21.52 -20.51
C ALA A 598 12.39 -22.44 -20.38
N TYR A 599 12.52 -23.72 -20.75
CA TYR A 599 11.43 -24.70 -20.73
C TYR A 599 11.55 -25.72 -19.59
N ARG A 600 12.56 -25.59 -18.72
CA ARG A 600 12.79 -26.51 -17.60
C ARG A 600 11.55 -26.60 -16.71
N GLY A 601 10.97 -27.80 -16.61
CA GLY A 601 9.81 -28.09 -15.76
C GLY A 601 8.46 -27.68 -16.36
N ARG A 602 8.41 -27.08 -17.56
CA ARG A 602 7.17 -26.57 -18.18
C ARG A 602 6.13 -27.67 -18.39
N THR A 603 6.54 -28.82 -18.94
CA THR A 603 5.64 -29.96 -19.18
C THR A 603 5.02 -30.48 -17.87
N GLN A 604 5.82 -30.56 -16.80
CA GLN A 604 5.31 -30.98 -15.48
C GLN A 604 4.35 -29.94 -14.90
N GLN A 605 4.63 -28.65 -15.06
CA GLN A 605 3.73 -27.57 -14.62
C GLN A 605 2.38 -27.66 -15.35
N ILE A 606 2.38 -27.81 -16.68
CA ILE A 606 1.16 -27.95 -17.48
C ILE A 606 0.35 -29.17 -17.00
N GLN A 607 0.99 -30.33 -16.82
CA GLN A 607 0.33 -31.55 -16.33
C GLN A 607 -0.25 -31.39 -14.92
N ARG A 608 0.45 -30.69 -14.01
CA ARG A 608 -0.05 -30.41 -12.66
C ARG A 608 -1.28 -29.51 -12.69
N LYS A 609 -1.33 -28.55 -13.61
CA LYS A 609 -2.45 -27.62 -13.79
C LYS A 609 -3.65 -28.25 -14.50
N SER A 610 -3.42 -29.17 -15.43
CA SER A 610 -4.46 -29.81 -16.24
C SER A 610 -5.01 -31.11 -15.65
N GLY A 611 -4.27 -31.81 -14.79
CA GLY A 611 -4.57 -33.17 -14.36
C GLY A 611 -5.27 -33.34 -13.00
N ARG A 612 -5.85 -34.54 -12.78
CA ARG A 612 -6.23 -35.08 -11.44
C ARG A 612 -5.03 -35.28 -10.49
N ALA A 613 -3.80 -35.20 -11.02
CA ALA A 613 -2.52 -35.34 -10.31
C ALA A 613 -2.18 -34.19 -9.33
N ALA A 614 -3.04 -33.17 -9.21
CA ALA A 614 -2.90 -32.09 -8.22
C ALA A 614 -3.19 -32.52 -6.77
N LYS A 615 -3.60 -33.77 -6.51
CA LYS A 615 -3.64 -34.33 -5.15
C LYS A 615 -2.24 -34.87 -4.80
N PRO A 616 -1.43 -34.20 -3.94
CA PRO A 616 -0.24 -34.83 -3.40
C PRO A 616 -0.60 -36.13 -2.67
N LEU A 617 0.21 -37.16 -2.89
CA LEU A 617 0.04 -38.51 -2.30
C LEU A 617 0.33 -38.56 -0.78
N GLY A 618 0.73 -37.43 -0.17
CA GLY A 618 1.03 -37.31 1.25
C GLY A 618 -0.11 -36.65 2.01
N ARG A 619 -0.76 -37.40 2.91
CA ARG A 619 -1.84 -36.90 3.76
C ARG A 619 -1.28 -36.56 5.14
N ASN A 620 -0.93 -35.31 5.40
CA ASN A 620 -0.79 -34.84 6.78
C ASN A 620 -2.15 -34.39 7.28
N LYS A 621 -2.62 -34.92 8.41
CA LYS A 621 -3.97 -34.67 8.94
C LYS A 621 -4.10 -33.44 9.84
N ASN A 622 -2.97 -32.85 10.28
CA ASN A 622 -2.98 -31.80 11.32
C ASN A 622 -2.44 -30.46 10.78
N PRO A 623 -3.04 -29.32 11.20
CA PRO A 623 -2.45 -27.99 11.04
C PRO A 623 -1.00 -27.97 11.50
N ARG A 624 -0.15 -27.22 10.79
CA ARG A 624 1.27 -27.05 11.11
C ARG A 624 1.54 -25.62 11.55
N ASP A 625 2.26 -25.50 12.65
CA ASP A 625 2.89 -24.25 13.09
C ASP A 625 3.92 -23.80 12.03
N ILE A 626 3.99 -22.50 11.75
CA ILE A 626 4.96 -21.91 10.82
C ILE A 626 6.38 -22.25 11.21
N MET A 627 6.68 -22.25 12.50
CA MET A 627 8.02 -22.57 13.03
C MET A 627 8.39 -24.04 12.83
N SER A 628 7.38 -24.92 12.65
CA SER A 628 7.60 -26.33 12.31
C SER A 628 7.89 -26.56 10.82
N THR A 629 7.74 -25.52 9.98
CA THR A 629 8.03 -25.59 8.55
C THR A 629 9.45 -25.14 8.24
N ASN A 630 9.98 -25.55 7.09
CA ASN A 630 11.32 -25.12 6.66
C ASN A 630 11.27 -23.66 6.15
N LEU A 631 11.45 -22.71 7.08
CA LEU A 631 11.40 -21.26 6.83
C LEU A 631 12.40 -20.84 5.74
N GLY A 632 13.63 -21.34 5.80
CA GLY A 632 14.68 -21.05 4.80
C GLY A 632 14.29 -21.49 3.38
N ARG A 633 13.70 -22.68 3.23
CA ARG A 633 13.19 -23.16 1.92
C ARG A 633 12.03 -22.32 1.40
N LYS A 634 11.19 -21.78 2.29
CA LYS A 634 10.07 -20.91 1.95
C LYS A 634 10.50 -19.45 1.70
N GLY A 635 11.78 -19.11 1.95
CA GLY A 635 12.27 -17.74 1.85
C GLY A 635 11.71 -16.82 2.92
N ILE A 636 11.30 -17.38 4.06
CA ILE A 636 10.74 -16.61 5.19
C ILE A 636 11.90 -16.08 6.03
N PRO A 637 11.97 -14.76 6.28
CA PRO A 637 12.97 -14.19 7.18
C PRO A 637 12.75 -14.69 8.60
N HIS A 638 13.83 -15.13 9.24
CA HIS A 638 13.81 -15.67 10.60
C HIS A 638 15.12 -15.39 11.32
N ASN A 639 15.04 -14.96 12.58
CA ASN A 639 16.20 -14.62 13.41
C ASN A 639 17.17 -13.65 12.73
N THR A 640 16.67 -12.73 11.90
CA THR A 640 17.53 -11.76 11.20
C THR A 640 17.94 -10.59 12.08
N ILE A 641 17.23 -10.35 13.20
CA ILE A 641 17.60 -9.33 14.19
C ILE A 641 18.91 -9.71 14.90
N ARG A 642 19.88 -8.80 14.88
CA ARG A 642 21.07 -8.88 15.74
C ARG A 642 20.69 -8.60 17.20
N SER A 643 20.30 -9.62 17.96
CA SER A 643 20.01 -9.42 19.39
C SER A 643 21.23 -8.86 20.16
N GLU A 644 21.04 -7.84 20.99
CA GLU A 644 22.06 -7.38 21.94
C GLU A 644 22.52 -8.50 22.91
N LYS A 645 21.71 -9.55 23.10
CA LYS A 645 22.07 -10.73 23.90
C LYS A 645 23.21 -11.53 23.26
N GLN A 646 23.26 -11.64 21.93
CA GLN A 646 24.36 -12.32 21.23
C GLN A 646 25.67 -11.52 21.27
N SER A 647 25.61 -10.19 21.24
CA SER A 647 26.81 -9.34 21.38
C SER A 647 27.40 -9.39 22.79
N ARG A 648 26.57 -9.65 23.82
CA ARG A 648 27.01 -9.92 25.20
C ARG A 648 27.60 -11.31 25.37
N ALA A 649 27.04 -12.35 24.74
CA ALA A 649 27.54 -13.71 24.81
C ALA A 649 28.89 -13.91 24.08
N THR A 650 29.16 -13.10 23.06
CA THR A 650 30.39 -13.18 22.24
C THR A 650 31.50 -12.22 22.67
N ARG A 651 31.24 -11.26 23.58
CA ARG A 651 32.26 -10.36 24.15
C ARG A 651 32.83 -10.89 25.47
N ARG A 652 33.64 -11.95 25.41
CA ARG A 652 34.79 -12.09 26.32
C ARG A 652 35.98 -11.33 25.73
N GLY A 653 35.95 -10.00 25.86
CA GLY A 653 36.99 -9.10 25.35
C GLY A 653 36.39 -7.91 24.61
N GLY A 654 36.10 -6.84 25.34
CA GLY A 654 35.55 -5.60 24.77
C GLY A 654 36.55 -4.91 23.82
N PRO A 655 36.11 -4.34 22.69
CA PRO A 655 36.98 -3.52 21.85
C PRO A 655 37.14 -2.11 22.45
N ARG A 656 38.39 -1.66 22.58
CA ARG A 656 38.76 -0.26 22.86
C ARG A 656 38.26 0.64 21.73
N ARG A 657 37.58 1.74 22.09
CA ARG A 657 37.22 2.82 21.16
C ARG A 657 38.48 3.45 20.56
N PRO A 658 38.58 3.67 19.24
CA PRO A 658 39.52 4.63 18.68
C PRO A 658 39.00 6.05 18.92
N SER A 659 39.92 6.96 19.25
CA SER A 659 39.74 8.40 19.46
C SER A 659 39.33 9.15 18.20
#